data_AF-A0A2E0WZD6-F1
#
_entry.id   AF-A0A2E0WZD6-F1
#
_cell.length_a   1.000
_cell.length_b   1.000
_cell.length_c   1.000
_cell.angle_alpha   90.00
_cell.angle_beta   90.00
_cell.angle_gamma   90.00
#
_symmetry.space_group_name_H-M   'P 1'
#
loop_
_entity.id
_entity.type
_entity.pdbx_description
1 polymer ?
#
loop_
_entity_poly.entity_id
_entity_poly.type
_entity_poly.pdbx_seq_one_letter_code
_entity_poly.pdbx_strand_id
1 'polypeptide(L)'
;MTRRLEIRLIVGALCLSVAASSARFAQAITHIWQGGTSSMNAGGNWDIGTPVSGSANLTLNFPTGFFSSTLDQDIANPLEVQSLQINNQYYSMSFNAGNPIRLKNLGAPPTINLGTSSQSTTFNIPLEFADPTTITQLGSYPVSFDGALTGSDVTFDTGTSGVAYILGGSSANGLTGATLVKNRSNVYLNKPANTTALGGNVTIDGANAYVYVYNGGGGSNQFAAGTDLTIVNGARFINDGTAQSIDDLAVNSNGSIEVYNTGVLTLGGQLSSAAGIGYIGYGNSNPTIDFDGQFKTVDVTSTGGSEYLQIRDAITNGSINKTGAGKLVISNSSNSFSGTNVVTAGTLAGGPQTIGTVTNNAAVELSTSGTLAANQISGPGQVVIRSTTVQFAAPQNYSGGTILQSGSAYGDATALLGSFTAVGSGALQFSQTTNTTWTGSLSGPASVSVVGTGALGLGGANNYSNGTQVFNGTLEIQSDTAVGAGGLSVYSGTLRAAGARTLANTLTLQGVTFDGSGDFSFTNAAVKQPTGATTHNSTGTTDIAGQWLTGSQTITVNAGQLALGNPNIVNGFTSSGPINVNGGTLTVRSLNFISLPTVTLAGGTLNAPNGYAIPLGAVLQGNGGVTGRVASANGSTIIATGAMTVGDAAHVAGVNLDGELYTSQYAVTLADANQAVVGAVTHLGDGVNNGTLNAPNGLVVNFGRNITGRGQISSTNALAQAVIMNGAVNGDSIANYLEFTGFVKGVGTFNNVAFSGTFSPGLSPALVKVGSALLADSSVLEMEIGGANHGGQYDAIDVAGTLSLGGTLKVSLLDGFAPQAGDEWQLFDGSLAGGFAGFDLPALAAGLSWDVSALATSGIAAVVAGLAGDFNLDGAVNGGDFLAWQRGGGSGGDLVNWRANFGLTAAGRGAAAVPEPASWVILAIGAAYGLCRRESRPRSSHAWSGA
;
A
#
# COMPACT_ATOMS: atom_id res chain seq x y z
N MET A 1 -18.72 -54.57 -7.96
CA MET A 1 -19.88 -55.24 -8.58
C MET A 1 -19.49 -55.68 -9.97
N THR A 2 -18.95 -56.88 -10.02
CA THR A 2 -18.48 -57.61 -11.20
C THR A 2 -19.61 -58.52 -11.68
N ARG A 3 -19.69 -58.75 -12.99
CA ARG A 3 -20.56 -59.73 -13.69
C ARG A 3 -22.06 -59.42 -13.71
N ARG A 4 -22.53 -58.68 -14.72
CA ARG A 4 -23.90 -58.81 -15.25
C ARG A 4 -24.18 -58.15 -16.61
N LEU A 5 -23.21 -58.11 -17.53
CA LEU A 5 -23.44 -57.55 -18.88
C LEU A 5 -22.77 -58.31 -20.04
N GLU A 6 -22.61 -59.64 -19.93
CA GLU A 6 -22.10 -60.49 -21.02
C GLU A 6 -23.07 -61.62 -21.46
N ILE A 7 -24.33 -61.63 -20.99
CA ILE A 7 -25.28 -62.73 -21.29
C ILE A 7 -26.62 -62.18 -21.83
N ARG A 8 -26.56 -61.27 -22.80
CA ARG A 8 -27.71 -60.94 -23.67
C ARG A 8 -27.36 -60.83 -25.16
N LEU A 9 -26.14 -61.24 -25.55
CA LEU A 9 -25.69 -61.20 -26.95
C LEU A 9 -25.73 -62.54 -27.70
N ILE A 10 -26.19 -63.64 -27.08
CA ILE A 10 -26.05 -65.00 -27.66
C ILE A 10 -27.41 -65.67 -28.03
N VAL A 11 -28.56 -65.05 -27.75
CA VAL A 11 -29.87 -65.69 -28.03
C VAL A 11 -30.71 -65.01 -29.12
N GLY A 12 -30.28 -63.84 -29.64
CA GLY A 12 -30.90 -63.22 -30.83
C GLY A 12 -30.37 -63.74 -32.18
N ALA A 13 -29.24 -64.45 -32.18
CA ALA A 13 -28.52 -64.84 -33.40
C ALA A 13 -28.92 -66.22 -33.96
N LEU A 14 -29.87 -66.93 -33.34
CA LEU A 14 -30.19 -68.32 -33.72
C LEU A 14 -31.60 -68.55 -34.30
N CYS A 15 -32.41 -67.50 -34.47
CA CYS A 15 -33.76 -67.62 -35.05
C CYS A 15 -33.97 -66.84 -36.37
N LEU A 16 -32.90 -66.32 -36.98
CA LEU A 16 -32.93 -65.74 -38.32
C LEU A 16 -32.03 -66.48 -39.32
N SER A 17 -31.77 -67.77 -39.08
CA SER A 17 -30.95 -68.64 -39.93
C SER A 17 -31.75 -69.75 -40.64
N VAL A 18 -33.09 -69.70 -40.62
CA VAL A 18 -33.97 -70.70 -41.28
C VAL A 18 -35.02 -70.06 -42.22
N ALA A 19 -34.88 -68.76 -42.53
CA ALA A 19 -35.69 -68.09 -43.56
C ALA A 19 -34.84 -67.40 -44.65
N ALA A 20 -33.64 -67.92 -44.93
CA ALA A 20 -32.81 -67.49 -46.06
C ALA A 20 -32.17 -68.65 -46.85
N SER A 21 -32.60 -69.91 -46.62
CA SER A 21 -32.10 -71.08 -47.37
C SER A 21 -32.86 -71.31 -48.69
N SER A 22 -33.20 -70.23 -49.39
CA SER A 22 -33.62 -70.25 -50.80
C SER A 22 -33.28 -68.94 -51.53
N ALA A 23 -32.20 -68.26 -51.16
CA ALA A 23 -31.55 -67.32 -52.07
C ALA A 23 -30.47 -68.09 -52.83
N ARG A 24 -30.74 -68.42 -54.10
CA ARG A 24 -29.67 -68.81 -55.02
C ARG A 24 -28.64 -67.68 -55.01
N PHE A 25 -27.39 -67.97 -54.67
CA PHE A 25 -26.29 -67.03 -54.93
C PHE A 25 -26.32 -66.70 -56.42
N ALA A 26 -26.76 -65.51 -56.78
CA ALA A 26 -26.65 -65.03 -58.15
C ALA A 26 -25.15 -64.89 -58.44
N GLN A 27 -24.64 -65.72 -59.35
CA GLN A 27 -23.26 -65.66 -59.80
C GLN A 27 -22.97 -64.26 -60.36
N ALA A 28 -21.90 -63.61 -59.90
CA ALA A 28 -21.53 -62.29 -60.40
C ALA A 28 -21.27 -62.35 -61.91
N ILE A 29 -21.98 -61.52 -62.67
CA ILE A 29 -21.76 -61.38 -64.11
C ILE A 29 -20.86 -60.17 -64.30
N THR A 30 -19.59 -60.44 -64.59
CA THR A 30 -18.60 -59.41 -64.93
C THR A 30 -18.47 -59.34 -66.44
N HIS A 31 -18.79 -58.19 -67.02
CA HIS A 31 -18.47 -57.88 -68.41
C HIS A 31 -17.14 -57.13 -68.43
N ILE A 32 -16.19 -57.60 -69.23
CA ILE A 32 -14.87 -57.02 -69.40
C ILE A 32 -14.83 -56.26 -70.72
N TRP A 33 -14.51 -54.97 -70.67
CA TRP A 33 -14.32 -54.13 -71.84
C TRP A 33 -13.10 -54.58 -72.64
N GLN A 34 -13.31 -54.92 -73.90
CA GLN A 34 -12.28 -55.36 -74.86
C GLN A 34 -11.89 -54.25 -75.85
N GLY A 35 -12.56 -53.10 -75.82
CA GLY A 35 -12.34 -52.00 -76.76
C GLY A 35 -12.97 -52.22 -78.14
N GLY A 36 -12.85 -51.21 -79.02
CA GLY A 36 -13.44 -51.20 -80.36
C GLY A 36 -14.00 -49.83 -80.73
N THR A 37 -15.33 -49.69 -80.79
CA THR A 37 -16.00 -48.39 -80.95
C THR A 37 -16.23 -47.70 -79.59
N SER A 38 -16.63 -46.42 -79.60
CA SER A 38 -16.98 -45.70 -78.35
C SER A 38 -18.30 -46.16 -77.72
N SER A 39 -19.19 -46.81 -78.48
CA SER A 39 -20.51 -47.29 -78.01
C SER A 39 -20.39 -48.45 -77.02
N MET A 40 -21.01 -48.31 -75.84
CA MET A 40 -21.12 -49.39 -74.86
C MET A 40 -22.15 -50.45 -75.26
N ASN A 41 -23.08 -50.16 -76.17
CA ASN A 41 -24.10 -51.08 -76.67
C ASN A 41 -23.57 -52.03 -77.77
N ALA A 42 -22.40 -51.75 -78.34
CA ALA A 42 -21.76 -52.64 -79.29
C ALA A 42 -21.24 -53.90 -78.59
N GLY A 43 -21.96 -55.03 -78.74
CA GLY A 43 -21.64 -56.29 -78.05
C GLY A 43 -20.24 -56.85 -78.34
N GLY A 44 -19.61 -56.46 -79.46
CA GLY A 44 -18.21 -56.82 -79.76
C GLY A 44 -17.16 -56.11 -78.90
N ASN A 45 -17.54 -55.05 -78.18
CA ASN A 45 -16.65 -54.35 -77.26
C ASN A 45 -16.59 -55.01 -75.86
N TRP A 46 -17.32 -56.11 -75.64
CA TRP A 46 -17.41 -56.85 -74.38
C TRP A 46 -17.07 -58.34 -74.57
N ASP A 47 -16.42 -58.95 -73.59
CA ASP A 47 -15.98 -60.36 -73.60
C ASP A 47 -17.12 -61.39 -73.72
N ILE A 48 -18.28 -61.11 -73.13
CA ILE A 48 -19.45 -62.00 -73.11
C ILE A 48 -20.72 -61.35 -73.69
N GLY A 49 -20.56 -60.37 -74.59
CA GLY A 49 -21.66 -59.65 -75.25
C GLY A 49 -22.14 -58.41 -74.48
N THR A 50 -23.10 -57.68 -75.04
CA THR A 50 -23.60 -56.41 -74.46
C THR A 50 -24.17 -56.64 -73.04
N PRO A 51 -23.75 -55.86 -72.03
CA PRO A 51 -24.31 -55.93 -70.69
C PRO A 51 -25.82 -55.68 -70.69
N VAL A 52 -26.56 -56.47 -69.91
CA VAL A 52 -28.01 -56.29 -69.74
C VAL A 52 -28.28 -55.56 -68.42
N SER A 53 -28.86 -54.35 -68.51
CA SER A 53 -29.23 -53.52 -67.36
C SER A 53 -29.98 -54.29 -66.28
N GLY A 54 -29.57 -54.16 -65.02
CA GLY A 54 -30.23 -54.78 -63.87
C GLY A 54 -29.94 -56.27 -63.66
N SER A 55 -29.02 -56.87 -64.44
CA SER A 55 -28.58 -58.25 -64.20
C SER A 55 -27.99 -58.41 -62.80
N ALA A 56 -28.29 -59.53 -62.14
CA ALA A 56 -27.84 -59.76 -60.77
C ALA A 56 -26.31 -59.65 -60.67
N ASN A 57 -25.82 -58.87 -59.70
CA ASN A 57 -24.40 -58.60 -59.48
C ASN A 57 -23.63 -58.05 -60.71
N LEU A 58 -24.29 -57.30 -61.60
CA LEU A 58 -23.68 -56.77 -62.83
C LEU A 58 -22.47 -55.88 -62.55
N THR A 59 -21.28 -56.36 -62.91
CA THR A 59 -20.02 -55.61 -62.80
C THR A 59 -19.49 -55.28 -64.19
N LEU A 60 -19.18 -54.00 -64.44
CA LEU A 60 -18.47 -53.58 -65.65
C LEU A 60 -17.00 -53.34 -65.29
N ASN A 61 -16.11 -54.09 -65.93
CA ASN A 61 -14.68 -53.97 -65.72
C ASN A 61 -14.01 -53.37 -66.95
N PHE A 62 -13.28 -52.28 -66.75
CA PHE A 62 -12.48 -51.58 -67.74
C PHE A 62 -10.98 -51.82 -67.43
N PRO A 63 -10.39 -52.90 -67.98
CA PRO A 63 -9.02 -53.31 -67.65
C PRO A 63 -7.95 -52.43 -68.31
N THR A 64 -6.68 -52.71 -67.98
CA THR A 64 -5.49 -52.00 -68.45
C THR A 64 -5.20 -52.28 -69.94
N GLY A 65 -4.80 -51.27 -70.74
CA GLY A 65 -4.12 -51.49 -72.02
C GLY A 65 -4.82 -51.07 -73.33
N PHE A 66 -5.85 -50.22 -73.31
CA PHE A 66 -6.63 -49.87 -74.52
C PHE A 66 -6.46 -48.40 -74.98
N PHE A 67 -6.52 -48.18 -76.30
CA PHE A 67 -6.18 -46.92 -77.01
C PHE A 67 -7.41 -46.19 -77.57
N SER A 68 -8.29 -45.66 -76.73
CA SER A 68 -9.20 -44.54 -77.06
C SER A 68 -10.05 -44.19 -75.84
N SER A 69 -10.21 -42.89 -75.60
CA SER A 69 -10.41 -42.23 -74.30
C SER A 69 -11.84 -41.77 -73.99
N THR A 70 -12.81 -42.15 -74.83
CA THR A 70 -14.21 -41.68 -74.73
C THR A 70 -15.21 -42.82 -74.93
N LEU A 71 -16.04 -43.07 -73.92
CA LEU A 71 -17.10 -44.07 -73.86
C LEU A 71 -18.46 -43.39 -73.98
N ASP A 72 -19.31 -43.94 -74.84
CA ASP A 72 -20.70 -43.53 -74.99
C ASP A 72 -21.59 -44.56 -74.31
N GLN A 73 -22.23 -44.17 -73.20
CA GLN A 73 -23.13 -45.05 -72.44
C GLN A 73 -24.50 -45.12 -73.14
N ASP A 74 -24.68 -46.07 -74.05
CA ASP A 74 -25.88 -46.18 -74.90
C ASP A 74 -26.62 -47.53 -74.77
N ILE A 75 -26.33 -48.31 -73.72
CA ILE A 75 -26.94 -49.62 -73.46
C ILE A 75 -28.42 -49.51 -73.05
N ALA A 76 -28.72 -48.68 -72.04
CA ALA A 76 -30.05 -48.53 -71.43
C ALA A 76 -30.19 -47.17 -70.75
N ASN A 77 -31.44 -46.69 -70.57
CA ASN A 77 -31.76 -45.41 -69.93
C ASN A 77 -32.65 -45.58 -68.68
N PRO A 78 -32.10 -45.55 -67.45
CA PRO A 78 -30.67 -45.64 -67.12
C PRO A 78 -30.14 -47.08 -67.20
N LEU A 79 -28.81 -47.24 -67.17
CA LEU A 79 -28.14 -48.53 -67.03
C LEU A 79 -27.91 -48.85 -65.56
N GLU A 80 -28.65 -49.84 -65.04
CA GLU A 80 -28.52 -50.30 -63.66
C GLU A 80 -27.34 -51.28 -63.53
N VAL A 81 -26.35 -50.93 -62.72
CA VAL A 81 -25.15 -51.74 -62.45
C VAL A 81 -24.90 -51.89 -60.95
N GLN A 82 -24.29 -53.01 -60.57
CA GLN A 82 -23.80 -53.26 -59.21
C GLN A 82 -22.47 -52.54 -58.98
N SER A 83 -21.52 -52.71 -59.91
CA SER A 83 -20.16 -52.19 -59.72
C SER A 83 -19.52 -51.74 -61.03
N LEU A 84 -18.73 -50.67 -60.94
CA LEU A 84 -17.79 -50.25 -61.97
C LEU A 84 -16.37 -50.49 -61.46
N GLN A 85 -15.54 -51.18 -62.24
CA GLN A 85 -14.12 -51.38 -61.98
C GLN A 85 -13.33 -50.72 -63.11
N ILE A 86 -12.47 -49.74 -62.80
CA ILE A 86 -11.75 -48.93 -63.79
C ILE A 86 -10.25 -48.99 -63.51
N ASN A 87 -9.49 -49.56 -64.45
CA ASN A 87 -8.05 -49.76 -64.35
C ASN A 87 -7.33 -49.16 -65.58
N ASN A 88 -7.54 -47.88 -65.87
CA ASN A 88 -7.02 -47.19 -67.05
C ASN A 88 -5.57 -46.71 -66.85
N GLN A 89 -4.62 -47.65 -66.91
CA GLN A 89 -3.22 -47.39 -66.60
C GLN A 89 -2.49 -46.29 -67.41
N TYR A 90 -2.81 -46.19 -68.70
CA TYR A 90 -1.99 -45.41 -69.64
C TYR A 90 -2.69 -44.19 -70.22
N TYR A 91 -4.02 -44.15 -70.20
CA TYR A 91 -4.82 -43.13 -70.87
C TYR A 91 -5.99 -42.67 -70.00
N SER A 92 -6.34 -41.38 -70.09
CA SER A 92 -7.54 -40.85 -69.48
C SER A 92 -8.79 -41.48 -70.08
N MET A 93 -9.81 -41.72 -69.26
CA MET A 93 -11.09 -42.31 -69.67
C MET A 93 -12.21 -41.31 -69.40
N SER A 94 -13.09 -41.08 -70.37
CA SER A 94 -14.23 -40.17 -70.22
C SER A 94 -15.53 -40.82 -70.68
N PHE A 95 -16.60 -40.69 -69.90
CA PHE A 95 -17.96 -41.09 -70.30
C PHE A 95 -18.68 -39.85 -70.85
N ASN A 96 -18.85 -39.71 -72.16
CA ASN A 96 -19.10 -38.41 -72.82
C ASN A 96 -20.52 -38.19 -73.39
N ALA A 97 -21.15 -39.23 -73.91
CA ALA A 97 -22.51 -39.17 -74.44
C ALA A 97 -23.28 -40.41 -74.02
N GLY A 98 -24.51 -40.29 -73.54
CA GLY A 98 -25.24 -41.47 -73.07
C GLY A 98 -26.30 -41.21 -72.01
N ASN A 99 -26.96 -42.28 -71.61
CA ASN A 99 -27.94 -42.25 -70.54
C ASN A 99 -27.24 -42.28 -69.15
N PRO A 100 -27.98 -42.12 -68.05
CA PRO A 100 -27.40 -42.24 -66.72
C PRO A 100 -26.93 -43.66 -66.41
N ILE A 101 -25.87 -43.78 -65.61
CA ILE A 101 -25.55 -45.04 -64.91
C ILE A 101 -26.20 -44.99 -63.53
N ARG A 102 -27.05 -45.98 -63.24
CA ARG A 102 -27.68 -46.14 -61.94
C ARG A 102 -26.98 -47.23 -61.13
N LEU A 103 -26.37 -46.85 -60.02
CA LEU A 103 -25.70 -47.75 -59.09
C LEU A 103 -26.76 -48.33 -58.14
N LYS A 104 -26.99 -49.64 -58.22
CA LYS A 104 -28.08 -50.33 -57.51
C LYS A 104 -27.58 -51.63 -56.90
N ASN A 105 -28.09 -51.96 -55.71
CA ASN A 105 -27.82 -53.23 -55.05
C ASN A 105 -28.54 -54.36 -55.82
N LEU A 106 -27.78 -55.07 -56.64
CA LEU A 106 -28.21 -56.22 -57.42
C LEU A 106 -27.72 -57.54 -56.79
N GLY A 107 -27.37 -57.51 -55.50
CA GLY A 107 -26.87 -58.63 -54.70
C GLY A 107 -25.76 -58.26 -53.71
N ALA A 108 -25.15 -57.07 -53.83
CA ALA A 108 -24.16 -56.51 -52.91
C ALA A 108 -24.26 -54.96 -52.80
N PRO A 109 -23.57 -54.30 -51.86
CA PRO A 109 -23.46 -52.84 -51.87
C PRO A 109 -22.77 -52.31 -53.14
N PRO A 110 -23.32 -51.29 -53.83
CA PRO A 110 -22.72 -50.76 -55.05
C PRO A 110 -21.37 -50.09 -54.85
N THR A 111 -20.50 -50.23 -55.85
CA THR A 111 -19.14 -49.67 -55.79
C THR A 111 -18.65 -49.13 -57.12
N ILE A 112 -17.92 -48.02 -57.09
CA ILE A 112 -17.07 -47.57 -58.18
C ILE A 112 -15.62 -47.69 -57.70
N ASN A 113 -14.84 -48.59 -58.27
CA ASN A 113 -13.47 -48.86 -57.84
C ASN A 113 -12.49 -48.50 -58.96
N LEU A 114 -11.62 -47.53 -58.68
CA LEU A 114 -10.54 -47.13 -59.57
C LEU A 114 -9.21 -47.67 -59.02
N GLY A 115 -8.49 -48.41 -59.86
CA GLY A 115 -7.25 -49.11 -59.51
C GLY A 115 -6.06 -48.20 -59.17
N THR A 116 -5.01 -48.79 -58.60
CA THR A 116 -3.80 -48.12 -58.08
C THR A 116 -2.96 -47.36 -59.11
N SER A 117 -3.25 -47.57 -60.39
CA SER A 117 -2.45 -47.09 -61.50
C SER A 117 -3.28 -46.32 -62.53
N SER A 118 -4.54 -46.03 -62.21
CA SER A 118 -5.51 -45.37 -63.09
C SER A 118 -5.14 -43.91 -63.35
N GLN A 119 -5.14 -43.50 -64.63
CA GLN A 119 -5.08 -42.11 -65.09
C GLN A 119 -6.42 -41.39 -64.81
N SER A 120 -6.51 -40.11 -65.18
CA SER A 120 -7.73 -39.29 -64.98
C SER A 120 -8.98 -39.98 -65.55
N THR A 121 -10.04 -40.04 -64.74
CA THR A 121 -11.36 -40.57 -65.18
C THR A 121 -12.40 -39.47 -65.07
N THR A 122 -13.20 -39.27 -66.12
CA THR A 122 -14.23 -38.23 -66.18
C THR A 122 -15.60 -38.85 -66.47
N PHE A 123 -16.59 -38.56 -65.64
CA PHE A 123 -17.99 -38.89 -65.89
C PHE A 123 -18.73 -37.64 -66.34
N ASN A 124 -18.93 -37.44 -67.66
CA ASN A 124 -19.78 -36.36 -68.18
C ASN A 124 -21.26 -36.75 -68.24
N ILE A 125 -21.59 -38.04 -68.02
CA ILE A 125 -22.96 -38.54 -67.89
C ILE A 125 -23.46 -38.49 -66.43
N PRO A 126 -24.77 -38.42 -66.18
CA PRO A 126 -25.30 -38.49 -64.81
C PRO A 126 -25.02 -39.83 -64.14
N LEU A 127 -24.76 -39.79 -62.83
CA LEU A 127 -24.68 -40.97 -61.98
C LEU A 127 -25.83 -40.93 -60.96
N GLU A 128 -26.63 -42.00 -60.93
CA GLU A 128 -27.76 -42.14 -60.01
C GLU A 128 -27.44 -43.20 -58.95
N PHE A 129 -27.32 -42.81 -57.68
CA PHE A 129 -27.07 -43.73 -56.58
C PHE A 129 -28.40 -44.23 -56.00
N ALA A 130 -28.95 -45.32 -56.54
CA ALA A 130 -30.19 -45.91 -56.04
C ALA A 130 -30.03 -46.51 -54.63
N ASP A 131 -28.83 -47.00 -54.32
CA ASP A 131 -28.43 -47.55 -53.02
C ASP A 131 -27.08 -46.97 -52.57
N PRO A 132 -26.74 -47.00 -51.26
CA PRO A 132 -25.49 -46.49 -50.72
C PRO A 132 -24.26 -46.99 -51.48
N THR A 133 -23.51 -46.07 -52.08
CA THR A 133 -22.42 -46.39 -53.00
C THR A 133 -21.07 -45.91 -52.48
N THR A 134 -20.04 -46.76 -52.52
CA THR A 134 -18.66 -46.37 -52.20
C THR A 134 -17.85 -46.18 -53.48
N ILE A 135 -17.21 -45.02 -53.61
CA ILE A 135 -16.29 -44.66 -54.68
C ILE A 135 -14.87 -44.74 -54.12
N THR A 136 -14.12 -45.75 -54.53
CA THR A 136 -12.75 -45.96 -54.11
C THR A 136 -11.77 -45.53 -55.19
N GLN A 137 -10.85 -44.62 -54.90
CA GLN A 137 -9.77 -44.23 -55.83
C GLN A 137 -8.41 -44.51 -55.22
N LEU A 138 -7.74 -45.56 -55.69
CA LEU A 138 -6.42 -45.96 -55.19
C LEU A 138 -5.27 -45.41 -56.04
N GLY A 139 -5.55 -44.84 -57.21
CA GLY A 139 -4.57 -44.22 -58.11
C GLY A 139 -4.16 -42.81 -57.70
N SER A 140 -3.22 -42.20 -58.44
CA SER A 140 -2.65 -40.86 -58.17
C SER A 140 -3.33 -39.70 -58.91
N TYR A 141 -4.27 -39.98 -59.81
CA TYR A 141 -4.90 -38.99 -60.70
C TYR A 141 -6.35 -38.69 -60.31
N PRO A 142 -6.83 -37.46 -60.58
CA PRO A 142 -8.15 -37.04 -60.17
C PRO A 142 -9.28 -37.80 -60.89
N VAL A 143 -10.44 -37.86 -60.25
CA VAL A 143 -11.69 -38.34 -60.86
C VAL A 143 -12.66 -37.18 -60.96
N SER A 144 -13.07 -36.82 -62.17
CA SER A 144 -14.03 -35.74 -62.42
C SER A 144 -15.44 -36.30 -62.60
N PHE A 145 -16.40 -35.66 -61.94
CA PHE A 145 -17.84 -35.89 -62.08
C PHE A 145 -18.46 -34.62 -62.62
N ASP A 146 -18.58 -34.55 -63.94
CA ASP A 146 -19.11 -33.39 -64.67
C ASP A 146 -20.62 -33.55 -65.00
N GLY A 147 -21.12 -34.79 -64.99
CA GLY A 147 -22.55 -35.09 -65.00
C GLY A 147 -23.19 -34.97 -63.61
N ALA A 148 -24.53 -34.86 -63.57
CA ALA A 148 -25.27 -34.73 -62.31
C ALA A 148 -25.14 -36.00 -61.46
N LEU A 149 -24.76 -35.82 -60.19
CA LEU A 149 -24.86 -36.85 -59.16
C LEU A 149 -26.23 -36.76 -58.48
N THR A 150 -26.98 -37.86 -58.42
CA THR A 150 -28.32 -37.88 -57.79
C THR A 150 -28.52 -39.13 -56.96
N GLY A 151 -29.48 -39.10 -56.03
CA GLY A 151 -29.89 -40.29 -55.27
C GLY A 151 -29.44 -40.28 -53.81
N SER A 152 -29.13 -41.48 -53.31
CA SER A 152 -28.87 -41.82 -51.91
C SER A 152 -27.41 -41.57 -51.49
N ASP A 153 -26.92 -42.31 -50.49
CA ASP A 153 -25.64 -42.09 -49.82
C ASP A 153 -24.45 -42.37 -50.75
N VAL A 154 -23.43 -41.52 -50.66
CA VAL A 154 -22.18 -41.66 -51.41
C VAL A 154 -20.97 -41.52 -50.49
N THR A 155 -20.03 -42.45 -50.59
CA THR A 155 -18.75 -42.40 -49.87
C THR A 155 -17.60 -42.17 -50.84
N PHE A 156 -16.80 -41.13 -50.64
CA PHE A 156 -15.55 -40.85 -51.33
C PHE A 156 -14.35 -41.34 -50.50
N ASP A 157 -13.64 -42.36 -51.00
CA ASP A 157 -12.55 -43.04 -50.30
C ASP A 157 -11.31 -43.22 -51.16
N THR A 158 -10.25 -42.46 -50.90
CA THR A 158 -8.96 -42.65 -51.58
C THR A 158 -8.02 -43.60 -50.83
N GLY A 159 -8.46 -44.20 -49.73
CA GLY A 159 -7.61 -44.93 -48.81
C GLY A 159 -6.44 -44.04 -48.35
N THR A 160 -5.21 -44.42 -48.73
CA THR A 160 -3.99 -43.68 -48.38
C THR A 160 -3.49 -42.73 -49.48
N SER A 161 -4.13 -42.70 -50.66
CA SER A 161 -3.58 -42.05 -51.85
C SER A 161 -3.59 -40.51 -51.77
N GLY A 162 -4.59 -39.91 -51.12
CA GLY A 162 -4.62 -38.45 -50.94
C GLY A 162 -5.10 -37.66 -52.17
N VAL A 163 -5.90 -38.27 -53.04
CA VAL A 163 -6.20 -37.78 -54.39
C VAL A 163 -7.55 -37.08 -54.48
N ALA A 164 -7.71 -36.25 -55.52
CA ALA A 164 -8.86 -35.39 -55.74
C ALA A 164 -10.03 -36.06 -56.48
N TYR A 165 -11.23 -35.97 -55.91
CA TYR A 165 -12.49 -36.07 -56.63
C TYR A 165 -12.95 -34.66 -56.99
N ILE A 166 -13.28 -34.40 -58.24
CA ILE A 166 -13.72 -33.09 -58.73
C ILE A 166 -15.21 -33.19 -59.03
N LEU A 167 -16.03 -32.43 -58.30
CA LEU A 167 -17.45 -32.26 -58.60
C LEU A 167 -17.60 -31.03 -59.51
N GLY A 168 -17.62 -31.29 -60.82
CA GLY A 168 -17.55 -30.29 -61.90
C GLY A 168 -18.77 -30.27 -62.82
N GLY A 169 -18.62 -29.65 -63.99
CA GLY A 169 -19.71 -29.55 -64.97
C GLY A 169 -20.85 -28.60 -64.58
N SER A 170 -21.80 -28.40 -65.49
CA SER A 170 -22.83 -27.36 -65.38
C SER A 170 -24.15 -27.80 -64.73
N SER A 171 -24.35 -29.11 -64.54
CA SER A 171 -25.60 -29.63 -63.98
C SER A 171 -25.58 -29.61 -62.45
N ALA A 172 -26.70 -29.27 -61.82
CA ALA A 172 -26.85 -29.38 -60.37
C ALA A 172 -26.86 -30.86 -59.93
N ASN A 173 -26.18 -31.14 -58.83
CA ASN A 173 -26.32 -32.43 -58.15
C ASN A 173 -27.62 -32.46 -57.34
N GLY A 174 -28.31 -33.59 -57.36
CA GLY A 174 -29.51 -33.89 -56.58
C GLY A 174 -29.25 -34.98 -55.55
N LEU A 175 -28.11 -34.89 -54.85
CA LEU A 175 -27.78 -35.78 -53.74
C LEU A 175 -28.65 -35.43 -52.54
N THR A 176 -29.37 -36.42 -52.02
CA THR A 176 -30.28 -36.26 -50.87
C THR A 176 -29.91 -37.15 -49.68
N GLY A 177 -29.09 -38.20 -49.92
CA GLY A 177 -28.51 -39.03 -48.87
C GLY A 177 -27.25 -38.43 -48.25
N ALA A 178 -26.61 -39.20 -47.37
CA ALA A 178 -25.37 -38.83 -46.70
C ALA A 178 -24.16 -38.88 -47.66
N THR A 179 -23.38 -37.82 -47.69
CA THR A 179 -22.06 -37.78 -48.36
C THR A 179 -20.97 -37.96 -47.31
N LEU A 180 -20.17 -39.02 -47.42
CA LEU A 180 -19.03 -39.28 -46.55
C LEU A 180 -17.70 -39.13 -47.31
N VAL A 181 -16.86 -38.19 -46.90
CA VAL A 181 -15.48 -38.04 -47.38
C VAL A 181 -14.56 -38.57 -46.30
N LYS A 182 -13.95 -39.74 -46.50
CA LYS A 182 -13.16 -40.40 -45.44
C LYS A 182 -11.67 -40.60 -45.76
N ASN A 183 -10.88 -40.92 -44.75
CA ASN A 183 -9.44 -41.18 -44.83
C ASN A 183 -8.63 -39.94 -45.26
N ARG A 184 -7.95 -39.98 -46.42
CA ARG A 184 -7.18 -38.86 -47.00
C ARG A 184 -7.87 -38.27 -48.23
N SER A 185 -9.17 -38.52 -48.42
CA SER A 185 -9.90 -38.09 -49.61
C SER A 185 -10.04 -36.59 -49.71
N ASN A 186 -9.83 -36.07 -50.92
CA ASN A 186 -10.00 -34.65 -51.22
C ASN A 186 -11.16 -34.50 -52.20
N VAL A 187 -12.17 -33.70 -51.87
CA VAL A 187 -13.29 -33.41 -52.79
C VAL A 187 -13.26 -31.94 -53.14
N TYR A 188 -13.05 -31.63 -54.41
CA TYR A 188 -13.06 -30.28 -54.96
C TYR A 188 -14.44 -29.97 -55.50
N LEU A 189 -15.08 -28.94 -54.96
CA LEU A 189 -16.34 -28.43 -55.45
C LEU A 189 -16.03 -27.34 -56.49
N ASN A 190 -16.36 -27.63 -57.75
CA ASN A 190 -16.03 -26.81 -58.91
C ASN A 190 -17.22 -26.71 -59.88
N LYS A 191 -18.42 -26.50 -59.33
CA LYS A 191 -19.63 -26.21 -60.10
C LYS A 191 -19.72 -24.70 -60.40
N PRO A 192 -20.42 -24.30 -61.48
CA PRO A 192 -20.79 -22.90 -61.70
C PRO A 192 -21.54 -22.28 -60.51
N ALA A 193 -21.62 -20.95 -60.51
CA ALA A 193 -22.35 -20.19 -59.49
C ALA A 193 -23.76 -20.72 -59.22
N ASN A 194 -24.17 -20.76 -57.95
CA ASN A 194 -25.49 -21.19 -57.48
C ASN A 194 -25.91 -22.58 -57.97
N THR A 195 -24.93 -23.43 -58.31
CA THR A 195 -25.18 -24.80 -58.74
C THR A 195 -24.78 -25.74 -57.61
N THR A 196 -25.74 -26.52 -57.12
CA THR A 196 -25.53 -27.48 -56.04
C THR A 196 -24.47 -28.52 -56.44
N ALA A 197 -23.38 -28.57 -55.67
CA ALA A 197 -22.37 -29.61 -55.71
C ALA A 197 -22.68 -30.70 -54.67
N LEU A 198 -23.05 -30.32 -53.46
CA LEU A 198 -23.38 -31.23 -52.36
C LEU A 198 -24.71 -30.86 -51.70
N GLY A 199 -25.43 -31.85 -51.18
CA GLY A 199 -26.68 -31.71 -50.45
C GLY A 199 -26.85 -32.83 -49.42
N GLY A 200 -27.84 -32.71 -48.55
CA GLY A 200 -28.06 -33.65 -47.44
C GLY A 200 -26.99 -33.52 -46.36
N ASN A 201 -26.64 -34.63 -45.70
CA ASN A 201 -25.65 -34.64 -44.63
C ASN A 201 -24.25 -34.88 -45.18
N VAL A 202 -23.34 -33.93 -45.05
CA VAL A 202 -21.95 -34.05 -45.50
C VAL A 202 -21.04 -34.29 -44.29
N THR A 203 -20.33 -35.41 -44.27
CA THR A 203 -19.32 -35.74 -43.25
C THR A 203 -17.93 -35.82 -43.86
N ILE A 204 -16.97 -35.10 -43.28
CA ILE A 204 -15.55 -35.17 -43.62
C ILE A 204 -14.81 -35.80 -42.44
N ASP A 205 -14.23 -36.98 -42.65
CA ASP A 205 -13.65 -37.83 -41.61
C ASP A 205 -12.26 -38.36 -41.97
N GLY A 206 -11.22 -37.79 -41.37
CA GLY A 206 -9.90 -38.37 -41.42
C GLY A 206 -8.78 -37.34 -41.51
N ALA A 207 -7.61 -37.72 -41.01
CA ALA A 207 -6.44 -36.87 -40.99
C ALA A 207 -6.02 -36.54 -42.43
N ASN A 208 -6.19 -35.28 -42.82
CA ASN A 208 -5.98 -34.73 -44.18
C ASN A 208 -7.10 -35.01 -45.19
N ALA A 209 -8.27 -35.50 -44.80
CA ALA A 209 -9.44 -35.41 -45.66
C ALA A 209 -9.90 -33.96 -45.75
N TYR A 210 -10.26 -33.50 -46.95
CA TYR A 210 -10.86 -32.17 -47.08
C TYR A 210 -11.89 -32.04 -48.20
N VAL A 211 -12.85 -31.15 -47.97
CA VAL A 211 -13.73 -30.60 -49.01
C VAL A 211 -13.26 -29.19 -49.29
N TYR A 212 -12.99 -28.89 -50.56
CA TYR A 212 -12.41 -27.62 -51.00
C TYR A 212 -13.33 -26.95 -52.02
N VAL A 213 -13.79 -25.75 -51.73
CA VAL A 213 -14.56 -24.92 -52.67
C VAL A 213 -13.60 -24.05 -53.49
N TYR A 214 -13.55 -24.24 -54.81
CA TYR A 214 -12.59 -23.57 -55.68
C TYR A 214 -13.08 -22.21 -56.21
N ASN A 215 -12.17 -21.21 -56.18
CA ASN A 215 -12.42 -19.79 -56.47
C ASN A 215 -12.65 -19.47 -57.97
N GLY A 216 -12.37 -20.40 -58.88
CA GLY A 216 -12.31 -20.14 -60.34
C GLY A 216 -13.60 -19.72 -61.06
N GLY A 217 -14.73 -19.53 -60.37
CA GLY A 217 -16.04 -19.27 -60.98
C GLY A 217 -16.81 -18.03 -60.51
N GLY A 218 -16.31 -17.24 -59.55
CA GLY A 218 -17.01 -16.03 -59.06
C GLY A 218 -18.44 -16.28 -58.54
N GLY A 219 -18.75 -17.52 -58.14
CA GLY A 219 -20.11 -17.97 -57.86
C GLY A 219 -20.42 -18.17 -56.39
N SER A 220 -21.63 -17.79 -55.98
CA SER A 220 -22.16 -18.01 -54.62
C SER A 220 -22.71 -19.44 -54.44
N ASN A 221 -22.62 -19.95 -53.22
CA ASN A 221 -23.19 -21.17 -52.62
C ASN A 221 -23.24 -22.45 -53.50
N GLN A 222 -22.42 -23.45 -53.15
CA GLN A 222 -22.39 -24.77 -53.79
C GLN A 222 -23.05 -25.87 -52.95
N PHE A 223 -23.65 -25.52 -51.81
CA PHE A 223 -24.43 -26.44 -50.99
C PHE A 223 -25.94 -26.28 -51.26
N ALA A 224 -26.69 -27.37 -51.18
CA ALA A 224 -28.15 -27.31 -51.19
C ALA A 224 -28.67 -26.62 -49.92
N ALA A 225 -29.87 -26.05 -49.98
CA ALA A 225 -30.54 -25.58 -48.77
C ALA A 225 -30.77 -26.75 -47.79
N GLY A 226 -30.55 -26.53 -46.49
CA GLY A 226 -30.65 -27.57 -45.47
C GLY A 226 -29.47 -28.55 -45.42
N THR A 227 -28.32 -28.20 -46.01
CA THR A 227 -27.13 -29.08 -45.97
C THR A 227 -26.43 -28.97 -44.62
N ASP A 228 -26.29 -30.09 -43.93
CA ASP A 228 -25.54 -30.20 -42.69
C ASP A 228 -24.09 -30.60 -42.97
N LEU A 229 -23.15 -30.01 -42.23
CA LEU A 229 -21.73 -30.28 -42.36
C LEU A 229 -21.12 -30.78 -41.05
N THR A 230 -20.51 -31.96 -41.08
CA THR A 230 -19.76 -32.54 -39.96
C THR A 230 -18.30 -32.73 -40.34
N ILE A 231 -17.38 -32.25 -39.51
CA ILE A 231 -15.92 -32.30 -39.73
C ILE A 231 -15.28 -32.93 -38.51
N VAL A 232 -14.64 -34.09 -38.69
CA VAL A 232 -14.09 -34.91 -37.60
C VAL A 232 -12.66 -35.40 -37.90
N ASN A 233 -11.95 -35.80 -36.85
CA ASN A 233 -10.68 -36.55 -36.92
C ASN A 233 -9.56 -35.87 -37.73
N GLY A 234 -9.42 -34.55 -37.60
CA GLY A 234 -8.40 -33.77 -38.30
C GLY A 234 -8.74 -33.41 -39.75
N ALA A 235 -9.98 -33.63 -40.18
CA ALA A 235 -10.48 -33.23 -41.48
C ALA A 235 -10.63 -31.70 -41.60
N ARG A 236 -10.70 -31.21 -42.84
CA ARG A 236 -10.77 -29.76 -43.14
C ARG A 236 -11.90 -29.47 -44.12
N PHE A 237 -12.67 -28.41 -43.86
CA PHE A 237 -13.47 -27.75 -44.88
C PHE A 237 -12.78 -26.45 -45.28
N ILE A 238 -12.53 -26.28 -46.57
CA ILE A 238 -11.79 -25.13 -47.11
C ILE A 238 -12.70 -24.37 -48.06
N ASN A 239 -12.97 -23.11 -47.74
CA ASN A 239 -13.73 -22.20 -48.58
C ASN A 239 -12.82 -21.11 -49.15
N ASP A 240 -12.52 -21.15 -50.44
CA ASP A 240 -11.69 -20.16 -51.11
C ASP A 240 -12.54 -19.05 -51.77
N GLY A 241 -12.86 -18.00 -50.98
CA GLY A 241 -13.35 -16.71 -51.49
C GLY A 241 -14.80 -16.60 -51.94
N THR A 242 -15.62 -17.64 -51.77
CA THR A 242 -17.04 -17.62 -52.17
C THR A 242 -17.96 -17.65 -50.95
N ALA A 243 -19.15 -17.04 -51.04
CA ALA A 243 -20.14 -17.15 -49.98
C ALA A 243 -20.76 -18.55 -49.98
N GLN A 244 -20.74 -19.24 -48.85
CA GLN A 244 -21.33 -20.58 -48.69
C GLN A 244 -22.38 -20.55 -47.58
N SER A 245 -23.47 -21.30 -47.75
CA SER A 245 -24.53 -21.44 -46.75
C SER A 245 -24.73 -22.91 -46.42
N ILE A 246 -24.66 -23.22 -45.13
CA ILE A 246 -24.97 -24.54 -44.57
C ILE A 246 -26.01 -24.38 -43.47
N ASP A 247 -26.69 -25.47 -43.10
CA ASP A 247 -27.68 -25.46 -42.01
C ASP A 247 -27.01 -25.76 -40.67
N ASP A 248 -26.83 -27.02 -40.27
CA ASP A 248 -26.07 -27.36 -39.06
C ASP A 248 -24.57 -27.55 -39.35
N LEU A 249 -23.73 -27.20 -38.38
CA LEU A 249 -22.29 -27.38 -38.42
C LEU A 249 -21.78 -28.11 -37.17
N ALA A 250 -21.06 -29.22 -37.35
CA ALA A 250 -20.39 -29.94 -36.29
C ALA A 250 -18.87 -29.99 -36.54
N VAL A 251 -18.06 -29.51 -35.58
CA VAL A 251 -16.59 -29.51 -35.69
C VAL A 251 -15.99 -30.21 -34.48
N ASN A 252 -15.41 -31.39 -34.70
CA ASN A 252 -15.01 -32.34 -33.67
C ASN A 252 -13.61 -32.88 -33.91
N SER A 253 -12.97 -33.43 -32.87
CA SER A 253 -11.77 -34.27 -32.96
C SER A 253 -10.66 -33.66 -33.85
N ASN A 254 -10.31 -32.40 -33.61
CA ASN A 254 -9.34 -31.61 -34.40
C ASN A 254 -9.78 -31.25 -35.82
N GLY A 255 -11.07 -31.36 -36.14
CA GLY A 255 -11.65 -30.84 -37.38
C GLY A 255 -11.47 -29.32 -37.49
N SER A 256 -11.31 -28.82 -38.70
CA SER A 256 -11.17 -27.38 -38.94
C SER A 256 -11.95 -26.86 -40.15
N ILE A 257 -12.35 -25.60 -40.05
CA ILE A 257 -12.83 -24.79 -41.17
C ILE A 257 -11.81 -23.72 -41.48
N GLU A 258 -11.52 -23.56 -42.77
CA GLU A 258 -10.61 -22.56 -43.29
C GLU A 258 -11.31 -21.75 -44.36
N VAL A 259 -11.66 -20.52 -44.02
CA VAL A 259 -12.22 -19.58 -44.99
C VAL A 259 -11.09 -18.65 -45.43
N TYR A 260 -10.82 -18.59 -46.72
CA TYR A 260 -9.80 -17.74 -47.33
C TYR A 260 -10.45 -16.59 -48.10
N ASN A 261 -9.70 -15.51 -48.30
CA ASN A 261 -10.17 -14.32 -49.02
C ASN A 261 -11.42 -13.69 -48.35
N THR A 262 -12.20 -12.89 -49.07
CA THR A 262 -13.47 -12.30 -48.57
C THR A 262 -14.61 -13.32 -48.48
N GLY A 263 -14.29 -14.61 -48.26
CA GLY A 263 -15.27 -15.68 -48.12
C GLY A 263 -16.14 -15.47 -46.88
N VAL A 264 -17.41 -15.85 -47.01
CA VAL A 264 -18.40 -15.83 -45.93
C VAL A 264 -18.94 -17.24 -45.77
N LEU A 265 -18.95 -17.77 -44.55
CA LEU A 265 -19.72 -18.97 -44.21
C LEU A 265 -20.95 -18.54 -43.41
N THR A 266 -22.11 -18.64 -44.04
CA THR A 266 -23.41 -18.39 -43.41
C THR A 266 -23.94 -19.69 -42.79
N LEU A 267 -24.34 -19.62 -41.53
CA LEU A 267 -24.90 -20.76 -40.78
C LEU A 267 -26.40 -20.56 -40.56
N GLY A 268 -27.22 -21.47 -41.09
CA GLY A 268 -28.67 -21.48 -40.96
C GLY A 268 -29.18 -22.09 -39.64
N GLY A 269 -28.45 -23.06 -39.12
CA GLY A 269 -28.81 -23.89 -37.97
C GLY A 269 -27.85 -23.73 -36.78
N GLN A 270 -27.60 -24.82 -36.08
CA GLN A 270 -26.79 -24.89 -34.87
C GLN A 270 -25.30 -25.14 -35.19
N LEU A 271 -24.44 -24.68 -34.28
CA LEU A 271 -23.02 -25.03 -34.26
C LEU A 271 -22.76 -25.97 -33.10
N SER A 272 -22.10 -27.10 -33.33
CA SER A 272 -21.83 -28.09 -32.29
C SER A 272 -20.37 -28.58 -32.27
N SER A 273 -19.93 -28.96 -31.07
CA SER A 273 -18.64 -29.64 -30.85
C SER A 273 -18.74 -30.59 -29.65
N ALA A 274 -18.64 -31.88 -29.91
CA ALA A 274 -18.88 -32.97 -28.97
C ALA A 274 -17.61 -33.55 -28.35
N ALA A 275 -16.47 -33.52 -29.06
CA ALA A 275 -15.21 -34.12 -28.63
C ALA A 275 -13.99 -33.41 -29.23
N GLY A 276 -12.87 -33.42 -28.52
CA GLY A 276 -11.61 -32.85 -29.00
C GLY A 276 -11.63 -31.33 -29.15
N ILE A 277 -10.67 -30.80 -29.90
CA ILE A 277 -10.61 -29.37 -30.22
C ILE A 277 -11.23 -29.16 -31.60
N GLY A 278 -12.07 -28.14 -31.76
CA GLY A 278 -12.60 -27.72 -33.06
C GLY A 278 -12.12 -26.33 -33.40
N TYR A 279 -11.84 -26.06 -34.68
CA TYR A 279 -11.40 -24.75 -35.13
C TYR A 279 -12.24 -24.22 -36.28
N ILE A 280 -12.71 -22.98 -36.15
CA ILE A 280 -13.32 -22.22 -37.22
C ILE A 280 -12.43 -21.00 -37.45
N GLY A 281 -11.74 -20.99 -38.58
CA GLY A 281 -10.91 -19.87 -38.98
C GLY A 281 -9.42 -20.14 -38.90
N TYR A 282 -8.77 -20.09 -40.06
CA TYR A 282 -7.32 -20.19 -40.27
C TYR A 282 -6.84 -19.50 -41.55
N GLY A 283 -7.74 -18.88 -42.33
CA GLY A 283 -7.37 -18.32 -43.61
C GLY A 283 -6.66 -16.98 -43.51
N ASN A 284 -6.23 -16.49 -44.67
CA ASN A 284 -5.71 -15.15 -44.85
C ASN A 284 -6.85 -14.21 -45.32
N SER A 285 -6.67 -12.90 -45.12
CA SER A 285 -7.50 -11.86 -45.77
C SER A 285 -8.94 -11.66 -45.23
N ASN A 286 -9.11 -11.60 -43.90
CA ASN A 286 -10.38 -11.25 -43.20
C ASN A 286 -11.61 -12.14 -43.51
N PRO A 287 -11.50 -13.47 -43.37
CA PRO A 287 -12.67 -14.36 -43.42
C PRO A 287 -13.71 -14.09 -42.32
N THR A 288 -14.97 -14.40 -42.61
CA THR A 288 -16.09 -14.14 -41.70
C THR A 288 -17.03 -15.35 -41.58
N ILE A 289 -17.60 -15.49 -40.39
CA ILE A 289 -18.76 -16.36 -40.12
C ILE A 289 -19.98 -15.46 -39.89
N ASP A 290 -21.09 -15.79 -40.54
CA ASP A 290 -22.35 -15.05 -40.43
C ASP A 290 -23.43 -15.97 -39.85
N PHE A 291 -24.06 -15.56 -38.76
CA PHE A 291 -25.17 -16.29 -38.15
C PHE A 291 -26.55 -15.86 -38.70
N ASP A 292 -26.58 -15.27 -39.89
CA ASP A 292 -27.77 -14.82 -40.62
C ASP A 292 -28.64 -13.84 -39.81
N GLY A 293 -27.99 -13.06 -38.95
CA GLY A 293 -28.67 -12.15 -38.01
C GLY A 293 -29.49 -12.83 -36.93
N GLN A 294 -29.45 -14.17 -36.84
CA GLN A 294 -30.23 -14.96 -35.89
C GLN A 294 -29.51 -15.19 -34.56
N PHE A 295 -30.26 -15.68 -33.59
CA PHE A 295 -29.74 -16.20 -32.33
C PHE A 295 -29.45 -17.70 -32.46
N LYS A 296 -28.16 -18.07 -32.55
CA LYS A 296 -27.74 -19.44 -32.85
C LYS A 296 -27.32 -20.20 -31.60
N THR A 297 -27.72 -21.45 -31.51
CA THR A 297 -27.19 -22.34 -30.47
C THR A 297 -25.80 -22.79 -30.84
N VAL A 298 -24.85 -22.57 -29.92
CA VAL A 298 -23.49 -23.12 -30.00
C VAL A 298 -23.35 -24.14 -28.86
N ASP A 299 -23.52 -25.42 -29.18
CA ASP A 299 -23.45 -26.51 -28.20
C ASP A 299 -22.04 -27.12 -28.16
N VAL A 300 -21.32 -26.88 -27.07
CA VAL A 300 -20.01 -27.50 -26.85
C VAL A 300 -20.16 -28.43 -25.65
N THR A 301 -20.25 -29.74 -25.89
CA THR A 301 -20.55 -30.72 -24.82
C THR A 301 -19.30 -31.29 -24.17
N SER A 302 -18.15 -31.22 -24.83
CA SER A 302 -16.90 -31.80 -24.35
C SER A 302 -16.43 -31.12 -23.05
N THR A 303 -16.06 -31.93 -22.05
CA THR A 303 -15.63 -31.45 -20.73
C THR A 303 -14.15 -31.70 -20.44
N GLY A 304 -13.36 -32.16 -21.41
CA GLY A 304 -11.93 -32.31 -21.25
C GLY A 304 -11.28 -30.94 -21.01
N GLY A 305 -10.44 -30.81 -19.98
CA GLY A 305 -9.88 -29.49 -19.59
C GLY A 305 -9.03 -28.78 -20.66
N SER A 306 -8.67 -29.47 -21.75
CA SER A 306 -7.95 -28.93 -22.91
C SER A 306 -8.79 -28.90 -24.20
N GLU A 307 -10.04 -29.33 -24.14
CA GLU A 307 -10.95 -29.39 -25.28
C GLU A 307 -11.80 -28.12 -25.37
N TYR A 308 -11.95 -27.59 -26.57
CA TYR A 308 -12.72 -26.38 -26.85
C TYR A 308 -13.08 -26.27 -28.32
N LEU A 309 -14.15 -25.54 -28.63
CA LEU A 309 -14.38 -25.01 -29.97
C LEU A 309 -13.82 -23.59 -30.02
N GLN A 310 -12.99 -23.27 -31.00
CA GLN A 310 -12.46 -21.91 -31.21
C GLN A 310 -12.95 -21.31 -32.53
N ILE A 311 -13.49 -20.10 -32.45
CA ILE A 311 -13.82 -19.26 -33.61
C ILE A 311 -12.82 -18.12 -33.66
N ARG A 312 -12.00 -18.13 -34.72
CA ARG A 312 -10.95 -17.15 -35.00
C ARG A 312 -11.36 -16.15 -36.08
N ASP A 313 -12.26 -16.53 -36.96
CA ASP A 313 -12.85 -15.64 -37.95
C ASP A 313 -13.78 -14.63 -37.28
N ALA A 314 -14.00 -13.49 -37.93
CA ALA A 314 -14.90 -12.47 -37.39
C ALA A 314 -16.35 -12.94 -37.52
N ILE A 315 -17.08 -12.92 -36.41
CA ILE A 315 -18.55 -13.06 -36.41
C ILE A 315 -19.11 -11.71 -36.83
N THR A 316 -19.77 -11.60 -37.97
CA THR A 316 -20.18 -10.29 -38.52
C THR A 316 -21.64 -9.91 -38.28
N ASN A 317 -22.49 -10.89 -37.92
CA ASN A 317 -23.91 -10.69 -37.71
C ASN A 317 -24.52 -11.85 -36.89
N GLY A 318 -25.61 -11.59 -36.18
CA GLY A 318 -26.28 -12.53 -35.27
C GLY A 318 -25.75 -12.51 -33.83
N SER A 319 -26.17 -13.49 -33.04
CA SER A 319 -25.79 -13.67 -31.63
C SER A 319 -25.77 -15.15 -31.26
N ILE A 320 -25.10 -15.50 -30.16
CA ILE A 320 -24.89 -16.89 -29.74
C ILE A 320 -25.61 -17.23 -28.43
N ASN A 321 -26.14 -18.45 -28.35
CA ASN A 321 -26.50 -19.14 -27.12
C ASN A 321 -25.50 -20.27 -26.87
N LYS A 322 -24.52 -20.03 -26.01
CA LYS A 322 -23.55 -21.04 -25.59
C LYS A 322 -24.22 -22.05 -24.65
N THR A 323 -24.35 -23.28 -25.12
CA THR A 323 -24.89 -24.44 -24.37
C THR A 323 -23.84 -25.55 -24.27
N GLY A 324 -24.15 -26.63 -23.55
CA GLY A 324 -23.21 -27.69 -23.26
C GLY A 324 -22.13 -27.29 -22.22
N ALA A 325 -21.57 -28.29 -21.54
CA ALA A 325 -20.65 -28.07 -20.42
C ALA A 325 -19.24 -27.58 -20.82
N GLY A 326 -18.90 -27.62 -22.10
CA GLY A 326 -17.58 -27.30 -22.63
C GLY A 326 -17.29 -25.82 -22.84
N LYS A 327 -16.12 -25.56 -23.43
CA LYS A 327 -15.57 -24.21 -23.64
C LYS A 327 -15.67 -23.76 -25.10
N LEU A 328 -16.26 -22.59 -25.34
CA LEU A 328 -16.22 -21.88 -26.62
C LEU A 328 -15.25 -20.71 -26.52
N VAL A 329 -14.29 -20.60 -27.43
CA VAL A 329 -13.32 -19.51 -27.51
C VAL A 329 -13.63 -18.63 -28.72
N ILE A 330 -13.80 -17.32 -28.50
CA ILE A 330 -14.00 -16.31 -29.55
C ILE A 330 -12.90 -15.25 -29.46
N SER A 331 -12.01 -15.22 -30.45
CA SER A 331 -10.75 -14.46 -30.36
C SER A 331 -10.62 -13.28 -31.32
N ASN A 332 -11.57 -13.07 -32.24
CA ASN A 332 -11.49 -11.99 -33.21
C ASN A 332 -12.01 -10.66 -32.64
N SER A 333 -11.22 -9.60 -32.69
CA SER A 333 -11.60 -8.26 -32.22
C SER A 333 -12.54 -7.52 -33.16
N SER A 334 -12.72 -8.01 -34.39
CA SER A 334 -13.67 -7.48 -35.37
C SER A 334 -15.05 -8.14 -35.28
N ASN A 335 -15.31 -8.92 -34.22
CA ASN A 335 -16.64 -9.48 -33.96
C ASN A 335 -17.68 -8.35 -33.82
N SER A 336 -18.78 -8.49 -34.54
CA SER A 336 -19.92 -7.58 -34.58
C SER A 336 -21.20 -8.39 -34.40
N PHE A 337 -21.68 -8.47 -33.16
CA PHE A 337 -22.93 -9.15 -32.84
C PHE A 337 -24.11 -8.19 -33.03
N SER A 338 -25.21 -8.66 -33.61
CA SER A 338 -26.44 -7.88 -33.77
C SER A 338 -27.37 -7.92 -32.54
N GLY A 339 -27.04 -8.76 -31.55
CA GLY A 339 -27.79 -8.94 -30.31
C GLY A 339 -26.93 -9.34 -29.11
N THR A 340 -27.58 -9.60 -27.98
CA THR A 340 -26.91 -10.06 -26.76
C THR A 340 -26.64 -11.55 -26.81
N ASN A 341 -25.38 -11.92 -26.57
CA ASN A 341 -24.97 -13.30 -26.42
C ASN A 341 -25.45 -13.86 -25.07
N VAL A 342 -25.74 -15.15 -25.02
CA VAL A 342 -26.19 -15.84 -23.80
C VAL A 342 -25.25 -17.00 -23.52
N VAL A 343 -24.83 -17.14 -22.27
CA VAL A 343 -24.13 -18.34 -21.79
C VAL A 343 -25.10 -19.11 -20.91
N THR A 344 -25.75 -20.13 -21.48
CA THR A 344 -26.66 -21.01 -20.75
C THR A 344 -25.90 -22.06 -19.95
N ALA A 345 -24.82 -22.61 -20.52
CA ALA A 345 -23.98 -23.62 -19.85
C ALA A 345 -22.51 -23.58 -20.34
N GLY A 346 -21.60 -24.10 -19.51
CA GLY A 346 -20.18 -24.15 -19.81
C GLY A 346 -19.51 -22.77 -19.76
N THR A 347 -18.48 -22.59 -20.58
CA THR A 347 -17.65 -21.36 -20.58
C THR A 347 -17.64 -20.70 -21.95
N LEU A 348 -17.93 -19.40 -22.01
CA LEU A 348 -17.59 -18.53 -23.14
C LEU A 348 -16.27 -17.80 -22.82
N ALA A 349 -15.26 -17.96 -23.66
CA ALA A 349 -13.93 -17.39 -23.45
C ALA A 349 -13.53 -16.42 -24.57
N GLY A 350 -12.95 -15.27 -24.20
CA GLY A 350 -12.52 -14.25 -25.14
C GLY A 350 -11.90 -13.05 -24.43
N GLY A 351 -11.89 -11.89 -25.08
CA GLY A 351 -11.54 -10.61 -24.47
C GLY A 351 -12.76 -9.72 -24.29
N PRO A 352 -12.66 -8.64 -23.50
CA PRO A 352 -13.73 -7.64 -23.39
C PRO A 352 -14.21 -7.14 -24.76
N GLN A 353 -13.34 -7.00 -25.76
CA GLN A 353 -13.75 -6.51 -27.09
C GLN A 353 -14.19 -7.61 -28.07
N THR A 354 -14.08 -8.90 -27.70
CA THR A 354 -14.41 -10.01 -28.63
C THR A 354 -15.73 -10.69 -28.31
N ILE A 355 -16.23 -10.58 -27.08
CA ILE A 355 -17.39 -11.33 -26.59
C ILE A 355 -18.75 -10.66 -26.79
N GLY A 356 -18.79 -9.39 -27.22
CA GLY A 356 -20.02 -8.61 -27.31
C GLY A 356 -20.67 -8.35 -25.94
N THR A 357 -21.98 -8.10 -25.93
CA THR A 357 -22.78 -8.05 -24.69
C THR A 357 -23.22 -9.46 -24.31
N VAL A 358 -23.21 -9.80 -23.02
CA VAL A 358 -23.42 -11.17 -22.54
C VAL A 358 -24.41 -11.24 -21.37
N THR A 359 -25.42 -12.10 -21.50
CA THR A 359 -26.19 -12.65 -20.36
C THR A 359 -25.53 -13.95 -19.92
N ASN A 360 -24.76 -13.88 -18.84
CA ASN A 360 -23.98 -14.96 -18.27
C ASN A 360 -24.79 -15.72 -17.21
N ASN A 361 -25.29 -16.91 -17.56
CA ASN A 361 -25.94 -17.83 -16.61
C ASN A 361 -25.00 -18.95 -16.13
N ALA A 362 -23.76 -19.02 -16.63
CA ALA A 362 -22.78 -20.04 -16.26
C ALA A 362 -21.39 -19.43 -16.03
N ALA A 363 -20.51 -19.39 -17.03
CA ALA A 363 -19.19 -18.79 -16.91
C ALA A 363 -18.75 -17.99 -18.15
N VAL A 364 -18.14 -16.81 -17.90
CA VAL A 364 -17.42 -16.03 -18.91
C VAL A 364 -15.95 -15.94 -18.50
N GLU A 365 -15.04 -16.33 -19.38
CA GLU A 365 -13.58 -16.23 -19.18
C GLU A 365 -12.98 -15.13 -20.06
N LEU A 366 -12.41 -14.13 -19.43
CA LEU A 366 -11.63 -13.07 -20.06
C LEU A 366 -10.16 -13.47 -20.06
N SER A 367 -9.63 -13.81 -21.24
CA SER A 367 -8.26 -14.32 -21.44
C SER A 367 -7.36 -13.36 -22.23
N THR A 368 -7.86 -12.18 -22.59
CA THR A 368 -7.07 -11.10 -23.21
C THR A 368 -7.40 -9.76 -22.58
N SER A 369 -6.44 -8.83 -22.66
CA SER A 369 -6.56 -7.53 -22.01
C SER A 369 -7.60 -6.67 -22.72
N GLY A 370 -8.28 -5.81 -21.98
CA GLY A 370 -9.22 -4.87 -22.56
C GLY A 370 -10.06 -4.15 -21.51
N THR A 371 -11.02 -3.37 -21.99
CA THR A 371 -11.92 -2.59 -21.15
C THR A 371 -13.34 -3.13 -21.26
N LEU A 372 -13.96 -3.42 -20.12
CA LEU A 372 -15.39 -3.70 -20.03
C LEU A 372 -16.16 -2.38 -20.02
N ALA A 373 -17.05 -2.22 -21.00
CA ALA A 373 -17.98 -1.09 -21.05
C ALA A 373 -19.17 -1.31 -20.10
N ALA A 374 -19.99 -0.28 -19.86
CA ALA A 374 -21.13 -0.37 -18.96
C ALA A 374 -22.09 -1.50 -19.35
N ASN A 375 -22.51 -2.31 -18.36
CA ASN A 375 -23.50 -3.38 -18.54
C ASN A 375 -23.15 -4.40 -19.64
N GLN A 376 -21.87 -4.62 -19.90
CA GLN A 376 -21.44 -5.55 -20.94
C GLN A 376 -21.70 -7.01 -20.53
N ILE A 377 -21.52 -7.35 -19.25
CA ILE A 377 -21.81 -8.68 -18.71
C ILE A 377 -22.89 -8.56 -17.62
N SER A 378 -23.89 -9.42 -17.69
CA SER A 378 -25.00 -9.51 -16.74
C SER A 378 -25.32 -10.97 -16.37
N GLY A 379 -26.15 -11.21 -15.34
CA GLY A 379 -26.65 -12.55 -15.01
C GLY A 379 -25.96 -13.25 -13.83
N PRO A 380 -26.43 -14.43 -13.41
CA PRO A 380 -25.97 -15.08 -12.18
C PRO A 380 -24.60 -15.78 -12.30
N GLY A 381 -24.06 -15.91 -13.51
CA GLY A 381 -22.83 -16.64 -13.79
C GLY A 381 -21.57 -15.94 -13.27
N GLN A 382 -20.49 -16.72 -13.22
CA GLN A 382 -19.18 -16.28 -12.75
C GLN A 382 -18.38 -15.66 -13.90
N VAL A 383 -17.55 -14.66 -13.58
CA VAL A 383 -16.54 -14.12 -14.49
C VAL A 383 -15.15 -14.60 -14.06
N VAL A 384 -14.31 -15.02 -14.99
CA VAL A 384 -12.92 -15.44 -14.74
C VAL A 384 -11.99 -14.54 -15.53
N ILE A 385 -11.02 -13.89 -14.89
CA ILE A 385 -9.94 -13.15 -15.55
C ILE A 385 -8.69 -14.04 -15.49
N ARG A 386 -8.30 -14.59 -16.64
CA ARG A 386 -7.23 -15.58 -16.73
C ARG A 386 -5.97 -14.97 -17.35
N SER A 387 -4.89 -14.91 -16.57
CA SER A 387 -3.55 -14.52 -17.04
C SER A 387 -3.51 -13.22 -17.88
N THR A 388 -4.36 -12.26 -17.54
CA THR A 388 -4.54 -11.01 -18.28
C THR A 388 -4.96 -9.87 -17.35
N THR A 389 -5.04 -8.65 -17.87
CA THR A 389 -5.50 -7.47 -17.12
C THR A 389 -6.74 -6.86 -17.77
N VAL A 390 -7.81 -6.70 -17.00
CA VAL A 390 -9.08 -6.14 -17.46
C VAL A 390 -9.41 -4.86 -16.71
N GLN A 391 -9.75 -3.82 -17.46
CA GLN A 391 -10.30 -2.58 -16.91
C GLN A 391 -11.81 -2.70 -16.74
N PHE A 392 -12.32 -2.38 -15.56
CA PHE A 392 -13.72 -2.10 -15.30
C PHE A 392 -13.92 -0.58 -15.42
N ALA A 393 -14.32 -0.11 -16.60
CA ALA A 393 -14.58 1.33 -16.80
C ALA A 393 -15.95 1.76 -16.27
N ALA A 394 -16.85 0.79 -16.03
CA ALA A 394 -18.20 0.99 -15.52
C ALA A 394 -18.70 -0.29 -14.84
N PRO A 395 -19.71 -0.20 -13.96
CA PRO A 395 -20.28 -1.35 -13.29
C PRO A 395 -20.85 -2.38 -14.27
N GLN A 396 -20.78 -3.64 -13.85
CA GLN A 396 -21.37 -4.80 -14.53
C GLN A 396 -22.50 -5.37 -13.67
N ASN A 397 -23.45 -6.07 -14.30
CA ASN A 397 -24.67 -6.55 -13.65
C ASN A 397 -24.70 -8.08 -13.48
N TYR A 398 -23.54 -8.70 -13.21
CA TYR A 398 -23.47 -10.12 -12.89
C TYR A 398 -23.33 -10.33 -11.37
N SER A 399 -23.83 -11.46 -10.86
CA SER A 399 -23.83 -11.75 -9.41
C SER A 399 -22.99 -12.95 -8.99
N GLY A 400 -22.43 -13.73 -9.93
CA GLY A 400 -21.63 -14.93 -9.63
C GLY A 400 -20.21 -14.66 -9.11
N GLY A 401 -19.82 -13.39 -8.96
CA GLY A 401 -18.49 -12.97 -8.55
C GLY A 401 -17.42 -13.13 -9.64
N THR A 402 -16.20 -12.70 -9.31
CA THR A 402 -15.05 -12.69 -10.22
C THR A 402 -13.90 -13.54 -9.69
N ILE A 403 -13.40 -14.47 -10.50
CA ILE A 403 -12.15 -15.19 -10.22
C ILE A 403 -10.99 -14.49 -10.92
N LEU A 404 -9.96 -14.14 -10.16
CA LEU A 404 -8.67 -13.69 -10.68
C LEU A 404 -7.72 -14.89 -10.80
N GLN A 405 -7.74 -15.57 -11.93
CA GLN A 405 -6.90 -16.75 -12.17
C GLN A 405 -5.55 -16.32 -12.75
N SER A 406 -4.65 -15.88 -11.86
CA SER A 406 -3.41 -15.15 -12.20
C SER A 406 -3.64 -13.92 -13.08
N GLY A 407 -4.86 -13.38 -13.08
CA GLY A 407 -5.25 -12.17 -13.78
C GLY A 407 -5.46 -10.98 -12.85
N SER A 408 -5.58 -9.79 -13.42
CA SER A 408 -5.73 -8.54 -12.69
C SER A 408 -6.96 -7.76 -13.14
N ALA A 409 -7.62 -7.10 -12.20
CA ALA A 409 -8.70 -6.17 -12.47
C ALA A 409 -8.34 -4.78 -11.97
N TYR A 410 -8.71 -3.74 -12.71
CA TYR A 410 -8.57 -2.37 -12.23
C TYR A 410 -9.75 -1.48 -12.62
N GLY A 411 -10.06 -0.51 -11.76
CA GLY A 411 -11.23 0.37 -11.85
C GLY A 411 -11.37 1.16 -10.55
N ASP A 412 -12.42 1.96 -10.38
CA ASP A 412 -12.74 2.55 -9.07
C ASP A 412 -13.69 1.64 -8.27
N ALA A 413 -13.99 2.03 -7.02
CA ALA A 413 -14.90 1.29 -6.16
C ALA A 413 -16.35 1.19 -6.69
N THR A 414 -16.75 2.03 -7.64
CA THR A 414 -18.09 2.01 -8.26
C THR A 414 -18.17 1.07 -9.45
N ALA A 415 -17.04 0.79 -10.11
CA ALA A 415 -16.96 -0.13 -11.24
C ALA A 415 -16.60 -1.56 -10.82
N LEU A 416 -15.74 -1.73 -9.82
CA LEU A 416 -15.30 -3.02 -9.29
C LEU A 416 -16.31 -3.60 -8.30
N LEU A 417 -17.54 -3.91 -8.75
CA LEU A 417 -18.60 -4.41 -7.87
C LEU A 417 -18.47 -5.92 -7.58
N GLY A 418 -19.06 -6.35 -6.45
CA GLY A 418 -19.16 -7.76 -6.07
C GLY A 418 -17.92 -8.36 -5.42
N SER A 419 -17.91 -9.69 -5.28
CA SER A 419 -16.82 -10.44 -4.65
C SER A 419 -15.78 -10.88 -5.68
N PHE A 420 -14.51 -10.86 -5.25
CA PHE A 420 -13.36 -11.31 -6.02
C PHE A 420 -12.62 -12.45 -5.28
N THR A 421 -12.19 -13.47 -6.01
CA THR A 421 -11.39 -14.58 -5.48
C THR A 421 -10.18 -14.80 -6.37
N ALA A 422 -8.98 -14.70 -5.83
CA ALA A 422 -7.76 -15.01 -6.57
C ALA A 422 -7.40 -16.49 -6.50
N VAL A 423 -6.95 -17.02 -7.63
CA VAL A 423 -6.31 -18.32 -7.79
C VAL A 423 -4.98 -18.08 -8.48
N GLY A 424 -3.87 -18.24 -7.76
CA GLY A 424 -2.56 -17.74 -8.22
C GLY A 424 -2.40 -16.23 -7.98
N SER A 425 -1.38 -15.62 -8.59
CA SER A 425 -0.99 -14.22 -8.31
C SER A 425 -1.93 -13.20 -8.97
N GLY A 426 -3.16 -13.08 -8.49
CA GLY A 426 -4.11 -12.08 -8.94
C GLY A 426 -3.87 -10.69 -8.34
N ALA A 427 -4.40 -9.64 -8.96
CA ALA A 427 -4.33 -8.29 -8.42
C ALA A 427 -5.63 -7.48 -8.61
N LEU A 428 -5.94 -6.62 -7.64
CA LEU A 428 -7.04 -5.67 -7.71
C LEU A 428 -6.50 -4.24 -7.48
N GLN A 429 -6.60 -3.39 -8.49
CA GLN A 429 -6.17 -2.00 -8.40
C GLN A 429 -7.38 -1.05 -8.37
N PHE A 430 -7.48 -0.25 -7.32
CA PHE A 430 -8.44 0.82 -7.18
C PHE A 430 -7.84 2.14 -7.68
N SER A 431 -8.34 2.65 -8.79
CA SER A 431 -8.00 3.98 -9.33
C SER A 431 -9.01 5.00 -8.83
N GLN A 432 -8.89 5.40 -7.57
CA GLN A 432 -9.90 6.16 -6.84
C GLN A 432 -9.66 7.67 -6.94
N THR A 433 -10.57 8.40 -7.59
CA THR A 433 -10.52 9.88 -7.72
C THR A 433 -11.58 10.59 -6.89
N THR A 434 -12.64 9.89 -6.51
CA THR A 434 -13.75 10.37 -5.66
C THR A 434 -13.78 9.59 -4.35
N ASN A 435 -14.43 10.11 -3.30
CA ASN A 435 -14.51 9.37 -2.04
C ASN A 435 -15.60 8.30 -2.12
N THR A 436 -15.27 7.03 -1.90
CA THR A 436 -16.24 5.92 -1.97
C THR A 436 -15.79 4.75 -1.10
N THR A 437 -16.77 3.99 -0.58
CA THR A 437 -16.51 2.72 0.11
C THR A 437 -16.74 1.55 -0.82
N TRP A 438 -15.77 0.66 -0.91
CA TRP A 438 -15.90 -0.64 -1.55
C TRP A 438 -16.34 -1.69 -0.52
N THR A 439 -17.48 -2.33 -0.76
CA THR A 439 -18.09 -3.32 0.15
C THR A 439 -17.93 -4.77 -0.32
N GLY A 440 -17.34 -4.98 -1.50
CA GLY A 440 -17.02 -6.32 -2.01
C GLY A 440 -15.99 -7.03 -1.14
N SER A 441 -15.96 -8.37 -1.22
CA SER A 441 -14.97 -9.20 -0.51
C SER A 441 -13.86 -9.63 -1.46
N LEU A 442 -12.59 -9.59 -1.03
CA LEU A 442 -11.46 -10.17 -1.76
C LEU A 442 -10.80 -11.30 -0.96
N SER A 443 -10.52 -12.43 -1.61
CA SER A 443 -9.92 -13.62 -1.01
C SER A 443 -8.83 -14.25 -1.88
N GLY A 444 -7.97 -15.08 -1.27
CA GLY A 444 -6.89 -15.80 -1.96
C GLY A 444 -5.59 -14.99 -2.10
N PRO A 445 -4.61 -15.47 -2.89
CA PRO A 445 -3.33 -14.80 -3.10
C PRO A 445 -3.42 -13.57 -4.02
N ALA A 446 -4.31 -12.63 -3.68
CA ALA A 446 -4.47 -11.35 -4.37
C ALA A 446 -3.62 -10.27 -3.71
N SER A 447 -3.06 -9.35 -4.51
CA SER A 447 -2.57 -8.05 -4.05
C SER A 447 -3.62 -6.96 -4.30
N VAL A 448 -3.61 -5.93 -3.46
CA VAL A 448 -4.43 -4.72 -3.63
C VAL A 448 -3.51 -3.51 -3.81
N SER A 449 -3.82 -2.66 -4.79
CA SER A 449 -3.22 -1.34 -4.90
C SER A 449 -4.27 -0.25 -4.92
N VAL A 450 -4.02 0.82 -4.17
CA VAL A 450 -4.86 2.02 -4.12
C VAL A 450 -4.07 3.14 -4.75
N VAL A 451 -4.60 3.73 -5.81
CA VAL A 451 -4.01 4.86 -6.53
C VAL A 451 -5.06 5.95 -6.72
N GLY A 452 -4.62 7.17 -7.01
CA GLY A 452 -5.50 8.33 -7.21
C GLY A 452 -5.66 9.18 -5.96
N THR A 453 -6.39 10.29 -6.05
CA THR A 453 -6.48 11.31 -5.00
C THR A 453 -7.69 11.16 -4.07
N GLY A 454 -8.66 10.33 -4.45
CA GLY A 454 -9.87 10.09 -3.66
C GLY A 454 -9.61 9.21 -2.44
N ALA A 455 -10.53 9.23 -1.48
CA ALA A 455 -10.53 8.31 -0.34
C ALA A 455 -11.26 7.01 -0.69
N LEU A 456 -10.55 5.88 -0.60
CA LEU A 456 -11.12 4.55 -0.70
C LEU A 456 -11.40 4.00 0.70
N GLY A 457 -12.66 3.76 1.03
CA GLY A 457 -13.03 2.92 2.18
C GLY A 457 -12.99 1.45 1.80
N LEU A 458 -12.22 0.62 2.50
CA LEU A 458 -12.28 -0.84 2.36
C LEU A 458 -13.17 -1.42 3.46
N GLY A 459 -14.43 -1.76 3.10
CA GLY A 459 -15.47 -2.20 4.03
C GLY A 459 -15.79 -3.70 4.01
N GLY A 460 -15.41 -4.42 2.97
CA GLY A 460 -15.72 -5.85 2.84
C GLY A 460 -14.91 -6.77 3.75
N ALA A 461 -15.38 -8.02 3.88
CA ALA A 461 -14.68 -9.09 4.58
C ALA A 461 -13.53 -9.63 3.72
N ASN A 462 -12.32 -9.13 3.99
CA ASN A 462 -11.14 -9.39 3.16
C ASN A 462 -10.19 -10.40 3.80
N ASN A 463 -9.76 -11.40 3.02
CA ASN A 463 -8.83 -12.45 3.46
C ASN A 463 -7.78 -12.76 2.38
N TYR A 464 -7.30 -11.72 1.69
CA TYR A 464 -6.23 -11.86 0.70
C TYR A 464 -4.83 -11.76 1.32
N SER A 465 -3.85 -12.42 0.73
CA SER A 465 -2.54 -12.64 1.37
C SER A 465 -1.35 -11.87 0.77
N ASN A 466 -1.45 -11.33 -0.46
CA ASN A 466 -0.28 -10.71 -1.13
C ASN A 466 -0.16 -9.20 -0.85
N GLY A 467 -0.92 -8.69 0.12
CA GLY A 467 -0.75 -7.37 0.72
C GLY A 467 -1.47 -6.23 0.01
N THR A 468 -1.43 -5.07 0.65
CA THR A 468 -2.06 -3.81 0.22
C THR A 468 -1.00 -2.75 0.05
N GLN A 469 -1.04 -2.05 -1.08
CA GLN A 469 -0.14 -0.94 -1.41
C GLN A 469 -0.96 0.34 -1.60
N VAL A 470 -0.58 1.42 -0.91
CA VAL A 470 -1.25 2.72 -1.04
C VAL A 470 -0.29 3.70 -1.69
N PHE A 471 -0.57 4.11 -2.93
CA PHE A 471 0.24 5.04 -3.72
C PHE A 471 -0.46 6.38 -3.84
N ASN A 472 -0.05 7.34 -3.00
CA ASN A 472 -0.77 8.60 -2.86
C ASN A 472 -2.26 8.36 -2.47
N GLY A 473 -3.05 9.43 -2.29
CA GLY A 473 -4.47 9.30 -1.94
C GLY A 473 -4.72 8.86 -0.50
N THR A 474 -5.96 8.46 -0.19
CA THR A 474 -6.39 8.08 1.16
C THR A 474 -6.99 6.68 1.18
N LEU A 475 -6.52 5.82 2.09
CA LEU A 475 -7.14 4.55 2.41
C LEU A 475 -7.84 4.63 3.77
N GLU A 476 -9.16 4.49 3.78
CA GLU A 476 -9.94 4.35 5.00
C GLU A 476 -10.17 2.86 5.33
N ILE A 477 -9.66 2.45 6.49
CA ILE A 477 -9.73 1.09 7.00
C ILE A 477 -11.00 0.96 7.85
N GLN A 478 -11.99 0.21 7.35
CA GLN A 478 -13.31 0.10 7.98
C GLN A 478 -13.53 -1.16 8.81
N SER A 479 -12.57 -2.08 8.82
CA SER A 479 -12.54 -3.25 9.71
C SER A 479 -11.10 -3.69 9.96
N ASP A 480 -10.87 -4.47 11.02
CA ASP A 480 -9.53 -4.99 11.35
C ASP A 480 -8.98 -5.94 10.27
N THR A 481 -9.85 -6.49 9.43
CA THR A 481 -9.50 -7.38 8.30
C THR A 481 -9.50 -6.66 6.95
N ALA A 482 -9.83 -5.36 6.89
CA ALA A 482 -10.09 -4.66 5.63
C ALA A 482 -8.90 -4.70 4.64
N VAL A 483 -7.66 -4.71 5.14
CA VAL A 483 -6.43 -4.74 4.33
C VAL A 483 -5.88 -6.16 4.10
N GLY A 484 -6.68 -7.19 4.38
CA GLY A 484 -6.31 -8.59 4.24
C GLY A 484 -5.27 -9.05 5.28
N ALA A 485 -4.67 -10.22 5.05
CA ALA A 485 -3.65 -10.82 5.92
C ALA A 485 -2.20 -10.52 5.50
N GLY A 486 -2.01 -9.98 4.28
CA GLY A 486 -0.68 -9.60 3.76
C GLY A 486 -0.11 -8.32 4.38
N GLY A 487 1.06 -7.89 3.94
CA GLY A 487 1.66 -6.63 4.40
C GLY A 487 0.89 -5.39 3.94
N LEU A 488 1.00 -4.29 4.67
CA LEU A 488 0.53 -2.95 4.31
C LEU A 488 1.74 -2.05 4.00
N SER A 489 1.86 -1.62 2.75
CA SER A 489 2.90 -0.70 2.30
C SER A 489 2.29 0.65 1.90
N VAL A 490 2.84 1.74 2.44
CA VAL A 490 2.38 3.10 2.15
C VAL A 490 3.47 3.90 1.46
N TYR A 491 3.15 4.47 0.30
CA TYR A 491 4.03 5.26 -0.54
C TYR A 491 3.45 6.67 -0.66
N SER A 492 3.75 7.53 0.32
CA SER A 492 3.23 8.91 0.43
C SER A 492 1.71 9.00 0.45
N GLY A 493 1.04 7.95 0.93
CA GLY A 493 -0.41 7.88 1.09
C GLY A 493 -0.89 8.35 2.46
N THR A 494 -2.20 8.51 2.58
CA THR A 494 -2.90 8.81 3.83
C THR A 494 -3.64 7.57 4.33
N LEU A 495 -3.53 7.25 5.61
CA LEU A 495 -4.31 6.22 6.29
C LEU A 495 -5.33 6.86 7.23
N ARG A 496 -6.58 6.38 7.18
CA ARG A 496 -7.66 6.80 8.09
C ARG A 496 -8.35 5.59 8.69
N ALA A 497 -8.62 5.63 9.99
CA ALA A 497 -9.37 4.59 10.69
C ALA A 497 -10.84 5.00 10.83
N ALA A 498 -11.78 4.14 10.41
CA ALA A 498 -13.19 4.36 10.72
C ALA A 498 -13.49 3.81 12.13
N GLY A 499 -13.28 4.62 13.18
CA GLY A 499 -13.29 4.14 14.57
C GLY A 499 -11.98 3.42 14.94
N ALA A 500 -11.93 2.76 16.10
CA ALA A 500 -10.72 2.05 16.54
C ALA A 500 -10.44 0.82 15.65
N ARG A 501 -9.19 0.66 15.23
CA ARG A 501 -8.71 -0.42 14.35
C ARG A 501 -7.45 -1.06 14.88
N THR A 502 -7.43 -2.40 14.89
CA THR A 502 -6.26 -3.20 15.27
C THR A 502 -5.78 -3.99 14.06
N LEU A 503 -4.53 -3.78 13.65
CA LEU A 503 -3.95 -4.37 12.46
C LEU A 503 -2.71 -5.19 12.82
N ALA A 504 -2.70 -6.46 12.43
CA ALA A 504 -1.57 -7.38 12.63
C ALA A 504 -0.61 -7.43 11.43
N ASN A 505 -0.93 -6.70 10.37
CA ASN A 505 -0.17 -6.64 9.12
C ASN A 505 1.26 -6.13 9.37
N THR A 506 2.23 -6.66 8.63
CA THR A 506 3.54 -6.02 8.54
C THR A 506 3.36 -4.64 7.90
N LEU A 507 4.02 -3.61 8.46
CA LEU A 507 3.85 -2.22 8.02
C LEU A 507 5.16 -1.69 7.43
N THR A 508 5.12 -1.28 6.16
CA THR A 508 6.23 -0.64 5.45
C THR A 508 5.86 0.79 5.08
N LEU A 509 6.69 1.75 5.47
CA LEU A 509 6.39 3.18 5.31
C LEU A 509 7.45 3.86 4.45
N GLN A 510 7.05 4.38 3.29
CA GLN A 510 7.88 5.21 2.40
C GLN A 510 7.33 6.64 2.33
N GLY A 511 6.71 7.09 3.43
CA GLY A 511 5.93 8.31 3.51
C GLY A 511 4.49 7.98 3.90
N VAL A 512 4.00 8.54 5.00
CA VAL A 512 2.63 8.33 5.47
C VAL A 512 2.08 9.56 6.19
N THR A 513 0.78 9.80 5.98
CA THR A 513 -0.03 10.68 6.80
C THR A 513 -1.11 9.86 7.51
N PHE A 514 -1.20 9.94 8.83
CA PHE A 514 -2.34 9.44 9.59
C PHE A 514 -3.34 10.56 9.78
N ASP A 515 -4.61 10.36 9.44
CA ASP A 515 -5.65 11.40 9.49
C ASP A 515 -6.97 10.86 10.07
N GLY A 516 -7.92 11.78 10.33
CA GLY A 516 -9.23 11.49 10.89
C GLY A 516 -9.28 11.53 12.41
N SER A 517 -10.11 10.67 13.00
CA SER A 517 -10.35 10.64 14.45
C SER A 517 -10.36 9.23 15.05
N GLY A 518 -10.24 8.19 14.22
CA GLY A 518 -10.19 6.81 14.70
C GLY A 518 -8.79 6.43 15.19
N ASP A 519 -8.75 5.49 16.13
CA ASP A 519 -7.51 4.96 16.66
C ASP A 519 -6.94 3.87 15.76
N PHE A 520 -5.62 3.82 15.63
CA PHE A 520 -4.88 2.73 15.02
C PHE A 520 -4.00 2.04 16.05
N SER A 521 -4.05 0.70 16.10
CA SER A 521 -3.08 -0.13 16.81
C SER A 521 -2.44 -1.13 15.83
N PHE A 522 -1.20 -0.86 15.43
CA PHE A 522 -0.41 -1.78 14.61
C PHE A 522 0.38 -2.71 15.53
N THR A 523 -0.09 -3.94 15.69
CA THR A 523 0.41 -4.88 16.71
C THR A 523 1.63 -5.69 16.28
N ASN A 524 1.94 -5.69 14.98
CA ASN A 524 3.08 -6.40 14.45
C ASN A 524 4.41 -5.82 15.01
N ALA A 525 5.16 -6.62 15.76
CA ALA A 525 6.38 -6.18 16.44
C ALA A 525 7.64 -6.14 15.57
N ALA A 526 7.55 -6.38 14.25
CA ALA A 526 8.71 -6.30 13.36
C ALA A 526 9.36 -4.90 13.40
N VAL A 527 10.65 -4.82 13.08
CA VAL A 527 11.36 -3.55 13.00
C VAL A 527 10.75 -2.67 11.91
N LYS A 528 10.50 -1.40 12.23
CA LYS A 528 10.01 -0.38 11.31
C LYS A 528 11.19 0.49 10.88
N GLN A 529 11.42 0.57 9.57
CA GLN A 529 12.46 1.41 8.96
C GLN A 529 11.82 2.36 7.94
N PRO A 530 11.14 3.44 8.38
CA PRO A 530 10.51 4.37 7.46
C PRO A 530 11.55 5.04 6.55
N THR A 531 11.27 5.06 5.25
CA THR A 531 12.12 5.75 4.26
C THR A 531 11.51 7.06 3.75
N GLY A 532 10.35 7.46 4.27
CA GLY A 532 9.70 8.75 4.02
C GLY A 532 9.19 9.40 5.31
N ALA A 533 8.68 10.63 5.20
CA ALA A 533 8.16 11.38 6.35
C ALA A 533 6.98 10.66 7.01
N THR A 534 6.87 10.79 8.33
CA THR A 534 5.73 10.30 9.11
C THR A 534 4.97 11.49 9.67
N THR A 535 3.74 11.72 9.21
CA THR A 535 2.89 12.83 9.63
C THR A 535 1.66 12.30 10.36
N HIS A 536 1.32 12.88 11.50
CA HIS A 536 0.13 12.54 12.27
C HIS A 536 -0.78 13.75 12.43
N ASN A 537 -1.87 13.77 11.67
CA ASN A 537 -2.93 14.77 11.70
C ASN A 537 -4.19 14.25 12.42
N SER A 538 -4.28 12.93 12.67
CA SER A 538 -5.41 12.33 13.36
C SER A 538 -5.57 12.93 14.76
N THR A 539 -6.82 13.15 15.16
CA THR A 539 -7.17 13.52 16.54
C THR A 539 -7.19 12.32 17.49
N GLY A 540 -7.19 11.10 16.95
CA GLY A 540 -7.12 9.85 17.70
C GLY A 540 -5.68 9.44 18.06
N THR A 541 -5.53 8.19 18.47
CA THR A 541 -4.26 7.56 18.84
C THR A 541 -3.78 6.62 17.75
N THR A 542 -2.54 6.78 17.30
CA THR A 542 -1.84 5.81 16.45
C THR A 542 -0.70 5.18 17.25
N ASP A 543 -0.85 3.92 17.63
CA ASP A 543 0.18 3.11 18.29
C ASP A 543 0.82 2.14 17.30
N ILE A 544 2.13 2.26 17.09
CA ILE A 544 2.90 1.38 16.20
C ILE A 544 3.89 0.56 17.02
N ALA A 545 3.61 -0.75 17.15
CA ALA A 545 4.48 -1.69 17.82
C ALA A 545 5.76 -2.00 17.03
N GLY A 546 6.76 -2.52 17.75
CA GLY A 546 8.06 -2.88 17.21
C GLY A 546 9.10 -1.77 17.36
N GLN A 547 10.36 -2.11 17.11
CA GLN A 547 11.44 -1.14 17.13
C GLN A 547 11.26 -0.14 15.97
N TRP A 548 11.45 1.15 16.24
CA TRP A 548 11.37 2.21 15.25
C TRP A 548 12.75 2.77 14.97
N LEU A 549 13.25 2.57 13.75
CA LEU A 549 14.58 3.01 13.31
C LEU A 549 14.42 3.93 12.11
N THR A 550 14.41 5.25 12.33
CA THR A 550 14.37 6.22 11.23
C THR A 550 15.71 6.94 11.06
N GLY A 551 16.09 7.18 9.81
CA GLY A 551 17.25 7.99 9.45
C GLY A 551 16.90 9.48 9.49
N SER A 552 17.24 10.20 8.42
CA SER A 552 17.02 11.65 8.26
C SER A 552 15.55 12.07 8.08
N GLN A 553 14.61 11.14 8.16
CA GLN A 553 13.22 11.42 7.82
C GLN A 553 12.52 12.18 8.94
N THR A 554 11.73 13.18 8.57
CA THR A 554 10.97 14.01 9.51
C THR A 554 9.81 13.24 10.13
N ILE A 555 9.63 13.41 11.44
CA ILE A 555 8.41 13.01 12.16
C ILE A 555 7.67 14.29 12.54
N THR A 556 6.40 14.40 12.14
CA THR A 556 5.54 15.54 12.46
C THR A 556 4.27 15.07 13.15
N VAL A 557 3.94 15.64 14.30
CA VAL A 557 2.67 15.42 15.01
C VAL A 557 1.94 16.75 15.11
N ASN A 558 0.78 16.84 14.46
CA ASN A 558 -0.07 18.03 14.44
C ASN A 558 -1.24 17.93 15.43
N ALA A 559 -1.74 16.72 15.69
CA ALA A 559 -2.83 16.47 16.63
C ALA A 559 -2.77 15.03 17.19
N GLY A 560 -3.63 14.72 18.16
CA GLY A 560 -3.82 13.38 18.71
C GLY A 560 -2.58 12.81 19.39
N GLN A 561 -2.45 11.48 19.40
CA GLN A 561 -1.30 10.79 19.98
C GLN A 561 -0.63 9.87 18.96
N LEU A 562 0.69 10.01 18.77
CA LEU A 562 1.49 9.08 17.98
C LEU A 562 2.47 8.36 18.91
N ALA A 563 2.36 7.04 19.07
CA ALA A 563 3.25 6.24 19.90
C ALA A 563 4.14 5.34 19.01
N LEU A 564 5.45 5.52 19.14
CA LEU A 564 6.46 4.85 18.29
C LEU A 564 7.51 4.13 19.14
N GLY A 565 8.07 3.06 18.59
CA GLY A 565 9.18 2.31 19.18
C GLY A 565 8.74 1.24 20.19
N ASN A 566 9.70 0.65 20.89
CA ASN A 566 9.49 -0.47 21.81
C ASN A 566 10.16 -0.22 23.17
N PRO A 567 9.40 -0.20 24.28
CA PRO A 567 9.94 0.10 25.61
C PRO A 567 10.84 -1.02 26.19
N ASN A 568 10.80 -2.22 25.60
CA ASN A 568 11.55 -3.38 26.08
C ASN A 568 12.87 -3.60 25.32
N ILE A 569 13.20 -2.73 24.36
CA ILE A 569 14.38 -2.87 23.50
C ILE A 569 15.28 -1.64 23.70
N VAL A 570 16.59 -1.86 23.88
CA VAL A 570 17.59 -0.78 23.84
C VAL A 570 17.58 -0.17 22.45
N ASN A 571 17.52 1.15 22.37
CA ASN A 571 17.28 1.86 21.11
C ASN A 571 15.98 1.39 20.44
N GLY A 572 14.94 1.18 21.25
CA GLY A 572 13.60 0.83 20.80
C GLY A 572 12.99 1.89 19.89
N PHE A 573 13.45 3.13 20.01
CA PHE A 573 13.20 4.25 19.11
C PHE A 573 14.54 4.94 18.78
N THR A 574 14.82 5.17 17.51
CA THR A 574 15.90 6.04 17.04
C THR A 574 15.41 6.93 15.90
N SER A 575 15.91 8.17 15.88
CA SER A 575 15.71 9.13 14.79
C SER A 575 16.95 10.00 14.64
N SER A 576 17.41 10.24 13.41
CA SER A 576 18.39 11.29 13.11
C SER A 576 17.81 12.47 12.33
N GLY A 577 16.54 12.36 11.92
CA GLY A 577 15.78 13.43 11.26
C GLY A 577 15.07 14.37 12.25
N PRO A 578 14.61 15.54 11.78
CA PRO A 578 13.90 16.51 12.60
C PRO A 578 12.60 15.93 13.20
N ILE A 579 12.30 16.34 14.44
CA ILE A 579 11.05 16.00 15.12
C ILE A 579 10.27 17.29 15.38
N ASN A 580 9.07 17.38 14.85
CA ASN A 580 8.17 18.52 15.00
C ASN A 580 6.89 18.08 15.72
N VAL A 581 6.64 18.60 16.91
CA VAL A 581 5.41 18.33 17.67
C VAL A 581 4.60 19.62 17.74
N ASN A 582 3.85 19.88 16.67
CA ASN A 582 3.05 21.10 16.49
C ASN A 582 1.78 21.10 17.35
N GLY A 583 1.29 19.91 17.70
CA GLY A 583 0.17 19.70 18.61
C GLY A 583 0.09 18.24 19.01
N GLY A 584 -0.79 17.91 19.95
CA GLY A 584 -0.94 16.54 20.44
C GLY A 584 0.29 16.02 21.21
N THR A 585 0.53 14.72 21.14
CA THR A 585 1.62 14.05 21.86
C THR A 585 2.36 13.06 20.97
N LEU A 586 3.69 13.19 20.91
CA LEU A 586 4.57 12.16 20.38
C LEU A 586 5.11 11.33 21.55
N THR A 587 4.73 10.06 21.66
CA THR A 587 5.32 9.13 22.62
C THR A 587 6.41 8.31 21.95
N VAL A 588 7.64 8.41 22.47
CA VAL A 588 8.80 7.65 22.00
C VAL A 588 9.21 6.59 23.02
N ARG A 589 9.19 5.32 22.62
CA ARG A 589 9.40 4.18 23.51
C ARG A 589 10.75 3.52 23.25
N SER A 590 11.59 3.47 24.28
CA SER A 590 12.87 2.78 24.29
C SER A 590 13.19 2.30 25.71
N LEU A 591 13.96 1.23 25.88
CA LEU A 591 14.36 0.74 27.20
C LEU A 591 15.32 1.70 27.93
N ASN A 592 16.20 2.36 27.18
CA ASN A 592 17.16 3.34 27.65
C ASN A 592 16.70 4.78 27.36
N PHE A 593 17.44 5.76 27.90
CA PHE A 593 17.32 7.16 27.49
C PHE A 593 17.42 7.28 25.97
N ILE A 594 16.51 8.05 25.39
CA ILE A 594 16.48 8.31 23.96
C ILE A 594 17.28 9.57 23.68
N SER A 595 18.26 9.47 22.79
CA SER A 595 18.99 10.63 22.26
C SER A 595 18.34 11.06 20.96
N LEU A 596 17.84 12.29 20.91
CA LEU A 596 17.18 12.85 19.72
C LEU A 596 18.00 14.03 19.17
N PRO A 597 17.92 14.30 17.86
CA PRO A 597 18.48 15.50 17.25
C PRO A 597 17.65 16.73 17.66
N THR A 598 17.59 17.74 16.80
CA THR A 598 16.72 18.90 17.04
C THR A 598 15.25 18.49 17.15
N VAL A 599 14.64 18.88 18.27
CA VAL A 599 13.20 18.72 18.54
C VAL A 599 12.58 20.11 18.59
N THR A 600 11.55 20.34 17.76
CA THR A 600 10.76 21.56 17.78
C THR A 600 9.36 21.27 18.32
N LEU A 601 8.96 21.98 19.37
CA LEU A 601 7.62 21.93 19.95
C LEU A 601 6.86 23.20 19.55
N ALA A 602 5.67 23.09 18.98
CA ALA A 602 4.84 24.26 18.66
C ALA A 602 3.47 24.22 19.34
N GLY A 603 3.46 23.78 20.61
CA GLY A 603 2.27 23.59 21.45
C GLY A 603 1.99 22.13 21.81
N GLY A 604 2.70 21.18 21.20
CA GLY A 604 2.59 19.75 21.51
C GLY A 604 3.49 19.27 22.66
N THR A 605 3.38 17.98 22.97
CA THR A 605 4.18 17.32 24.01
C THR A 605 5.04 16.19 23.44
N LEU A 606 6.34 16.18 23.75
CA LEU A 606 7.17 14.99 23.61
C LEU A 606 7.08 14.16 24.89
N ASN A 607 6.58 12.94 24.80
CA ASN A 607 6.55 11.99 25.90
C ASN A 607 7.65 10.94 25.71
N ALA A 608 8.65 10.96 26.60
CA ALA A 608 9.77 10.04 26.61
C ALA A 608 9.84 9.32 27.97
N PRO A 609 9.00 8.29 28.19
CA PRO A 609 8.79 7.71 29.53
C PRO A 609 10.06 7.24 30.25
N ASN A 610 11.06 6.76 29.52
CA ASN A 610 12.33 6.28 30.10
C ASN A 610 13.46 7.34 30.09
N GLY A 611 13.20 8.51 29.50
CA GLY A 611 14.08 9.67 29.50
C GLY A 611 14.48 10.17 28.11
N TYR A 612 14.72 11.47 28.01
CA TYR A 612 15.18 12.18 26.83
C TYR A 612 16.56 12.81 27.10
N ALA A 613 17.53 12.45 26.27
CA ALA A 613 18.86 13.05 26.23
C ALA A 613 18.98 14.04 25.06
N ILE A 614 19.41 15.27 25.35
CA ILE A 614 19.77 16.28 24.35
C ILE A 614 21.30 16.19 24.13
N PRO A 615 21.77 15.61 23.02
CA PRO A 615 23.20 15.42 22.78
C PRO A 615 23.91 16.74 22.42
N LEU A 616 25.24 16.71 22.39
CA LEU A 616 26.09 17.84 21.99
C LEU A 616 25.64 18.41 20.64
N GLY A 617 25.42 19.73 20.57
CA GLY A 617 24.99 20.44 19.37
C GLY A 617 23.51 20.29 19.00
N ALA A 618 22.74 19.47 19.72
CA ALA A 618 21.29 19.37 19.52
C ALA A 618 20.54 20.47 20.27
N VAL A 619 19.35 20.79 19.74
CA VAL A 619 18.50 21.86 20.24
C VAL A 619 17.10 21.32 20.54
N LEU A 620 16.60 21.55 21.75
CA LEU A 620 15.19 21.47 22.07
C LEU A 620 14.62 22.89 22.04
N GLN A 621 13.71 23.18 21.12
CA GLN A 621 13.17 24.53 20.96
C GLN A 621 11.66 24.56 20.90
N GLY A 622 11.07 25.68 21.31
CA GLY A 622 9.67 25.99 21.04
C GLY A 622 8.80 26.24 22.26
N ASN A 623 7.53 25.83 22.19
CA ASN A 623 6.54 25.91 23.26
C ASN A 623 5.77 24.59 23.40
N GLY A 624 5.27 24.28 24.61
CA GLY A 624 4.64 22.99 24.91
C GLY A 624 5.37 22.27 26.05
N GLY A 625 5.65 20.97 25.90
CA GLY A 625 6.39 20.29 26.97
C GLY A 625 7.11 19.01 26.59
N VAL A 626 8.02 18.61 27.47
CA VAL A 626 8.61 17.28 27.52
C VAL A 626 8.15 16.60 28.80
N THR A 627 7.65 15.38 28.68
CA THR A 627 7.30 14.52 29.81
C THR A 627 8.26 13.34 29.87
N GLY A 628 8.70 13.00 31.09
CA GLY A 628 9.81 12.08 31.33
C GLY A 628 11.10 12.82 31.66
N ARG A 629 12.07 12.11 32.22
CA ARG A 629 13.36 12.68 32.66
C ARG A 629 14.09 13.35 31.50
N VAL A 630 14.61 14.55 31.70
CA VAL A 630 15.40 15.28 30.69
C VAL A 630 16.83 15.44 31.16
N ALA A 631 17.77 14.97 30.33
CA ALA A 631 19.19 15.19 30.50
C ALA A 631 19.76 15.91 29.29
N SER A 632 20.64 16.90 29.48
CA SER A 632 21.24 17.63 28.35
C SER A 632 22.76 17.59 28.46
N ALA A 633 23.48 17.35 27.36
CA ALA A 633 24.94 17.40 27.34
C ALA A 633 25.48 18.84 27.34
N ASN A 634 26.73 19.04 27.76
CA ASN A 634 27.42 20.32 27.55
C ASN A 634 27.46 20.65 26.04
N GLY A 635 27.18 21.90 25.67
CA GLY A 635 27.06 22.35 24.28
C GLY A 635 25.75 21.97 23.58
N SER A 636 24.75 21.48 24.32
CA SER A 636 23.35 21.42 23.86
C SER A 636 22.57 22.66 24.31
N THR A 637 21.43 22.92 23.68
CA THR A 637 20.64 24.13 23.97
C THR A 637 19.14 23.84 24.09
N ILE A 638 18.50 24.46 25.08
CA ILE A 638 17.04 24.55 25.21
C ILE A 638 16.62 26.00 24.97
N ILE A 639 15.66 26.24 24.06
CA ILE A 639 15.21 27.59 23.69
C ILE A 639 13.69 27.68 23.74
N ALA A 640 13.14 28.48 24.64
CA ALA A 640 11.71 28.72 24.69
C ALA A 640 11.28 29.81 23.69
N THR A 641 10.28 29.50 22.85
CA THR A 641 9.59 30.50 21.99
C THR A 641 8.14 30.74 22.42
N GLY A 642 7.74 30.14 23.55
CA GLY A 642 6.48 30.28 24.25
C GLY A 642 6.57 29.56 25.59
N ALA A 643 5.46 29.44 26.33
CA ALA A 643 5.47 28.71 27.59
C ALA A 643 5.89 27.25 27.38
N MET A 644 6.81 26.76 28.23
CA MET A 644 7.43 25.45 28.08
C MET A 644 7.53 24.71 29.42
N THR A 645 7.29 23.40 29.43
CA THR A 645 7.57 22.53 30.58
C THR A 645 8.63 21.49 30.21
N VAL A 646 9.61 21.28 31.07
CA VAL A 646 10.71 20.34 30.85
C VAL A 646 10.82 19.41 32.06
N GLY A 647 10.72 18.10 31.85
CA GLY A 647 11.06 17.10 32.86
C GLY A 647 9.90 16.22 33.31
N ASP A 648 10.07 15.64 34.50
CA ASP A 648 9.12 14.74 35.15
C ASP A 648 9.03 15.07 36.65
N ALA A 649 7.90 15.65 37.05
CA ALA A 649 7.64 16.03 38.44
C ALA A 649 7.47 14.84 39.39
N ALA A 650 7.34 13.61 38.86
CA ALA A 650 7.28 12.39 39.66
C ALA A 650 8.67 11.75 39.88
N HIS A 651 9.72 12.25 39.21
CA HIS A 651 11.07 11.72 39.32
C HIS A 651 12.03 12.71 39.98
N VAL A 652 12.87 12.21 40.90
CA VAL A 652 13.95 12.98 41.59
C VAL A 652 15.15 13.33 40.70
N ALA A 653 15.07 12.96 39.42
CA ALA A 653 16.03 13.30 38.40
C ALA A 653 15.25 13.66 37.13
N GLY A 654 14.16 14.41 37.33
CA GLY A 654 13.27 14.88 36.28
C GLY A 654 13.98 15.84 35.34
N VAL A 655 14.87 16.69 35.86
CA VAL A 655 15.66 17.66 35.09
C VAL A 655 17.11 17.69 35.56
N ASN A 656 18.03 17.32 34.66
CA ASN A 656 19.46 17.45 34.88
C ASN A 656 20.17 17.99 33.63
N LEU A 657 20.49 19.28 33.62
CA LEU A 657 21.04 19.95 32.45
C LEU A 657 22.53 20.24 32.61
N ASP A 658 23.36 19.90 31.63
CA ASP A 658 24.72 20.44 31.48
C ASP A 658 24.84 21.55 30.42
N GLY A 659 23.86 21.67 29.51
CA GLY A 659 23.86 22.60 28.38
C GLY A 659 23.39 24.01 28.76
N GLU A 660 22.89 24.75 27.77
CA GLU A 660 22.35 26.10 27.96
C GLU A 660 20.82 26.10 27.90
N LEU A 661 20.19 26.93 28.73
CA LEU A 661 18.74 27.14 28.74
C LEU A 661 18.42 28.62 28.54
N TYR A 662 17.62 28.93 27.52
CA TYR A 662 17.13 30.28 27.23
C TYR A 662 15.62 30.33 27.41
N THR A 663 15.14 31.09 28.39
CA THR A 663 13.69 31.29 28.59
C THR A 663 13.12 32.33 27.62
N SER A 664 13.98 33.21 27.08
CA SER A 664 13.55 34.44 26.43
C SER A 664 12.54 35.19 27.33
N GLN A 665 11.50 35.79 26.76
CA GLN A 665 10.42 36.44 27.52
C GLN A 665 9.37 35.48 28.13
N TYR A 666 9.58 34.16 28.05
CA TYR A 666 8.55 33.17 28.34
C TYR A 666 8.77 32.46 29.68
N ALA A 667 7.70 31.81 30.15
CA ALA A 667 7.74 30.95 31.32
C ALA A 667 8.23 29.55 30.96
N VAL A 668 9.33 29.13 31.57
CA VAL A 668 9.85 27.76 31.51
C VAL A 668 9.67 27.11 32.87
N THR A 669 8.95 25.98 32.92
CA THR A 669 8.75 25.20 34.15
C THR A 669 9.63 23.97 34.14
N LEU A 670 10.47 23.83 35.16
CA LEU A 670 11.30 22.66 35.39
C LEU A 670 10.54 21.70 36.31
N ALA A 671 10.11 20.58 35.73
CA ALA A 671 9.39 19.53 36.42
C ALA A 671 10.38 18.52 36.99
N ASP A 672 10.70 18.67 38.27
CA ASP A 672 11.49 17.71 39.04
C ASP A 672 10.81 17.46 40.38
N ALA A 673 10.83 16.24 40.89
CA ALA A 673 10.31 15.91 42.22
C ALA A 673 11.19 16.49 43.35
N ASN A 674 12.46 16.80 43.07
CA ASN A 674 13.35 17.53 43.95
C ASN A 674 13.81 18.84 43.28
N GLN A 675 14.99 19.33 43.64
CA GLN A 675 15.56 20.54 43.04
C GLN A 675 16.11 20.24 41.65
N ALA A 676 15.58 20.90 40.62
CA ALA A 676 16.06 20.76 39.26
C ALA A 676 17.53 21.22 39.14
N VAL A 677 18.36 20.53 38.36
CA VAL A 677 19.75 20.94 38.11
C VAL A 677 19.86 21.63 36.75
N VAL A 678 20.41 22.85 36.74
CA VAL A 678 20.65 23.62 35.50
C VAL A 678 22.11 23.65 35.08
N GLY A 679 22.31 23.88 33.77
CA GLY A 679 23.59 23.69 33.09
C GLY A 679 24.49 24.92 33.02
N ALA A 680 25.35 24.97 31.99
CA ALA A 680 26.43 25.94 31.82
C ALA A 680 25.96 27.38 32.00
N VAL A 681 24.87 27.73 31.32
CA VAL A 681 24.24 29.05 31.39
C VAL A 681 22.73 28.86 31.35
N THR A 682 22.03 29.53 32.27
CA THR A 682 20.59 29.75 32.17
C THR A 682 20.35 31.24 31.96
N HIS A 683 19.73 31.61 30.85
CA HIS A 683 19.47 32.99 30.45
C HIS A 683 17.98 33.29 30.51
N LEU A 684 17.61 34.29 31.32
CA LEU A 684 16.24 34.75 31.47
C LEU A 684 16.03 36.10 30.77
N GLY A 685 14.91 36.26 30.09
CA GLY A 685 14.60 37.46 29.32
C GLY A 685 15.25 37.46 27.94
N ASP A 686 14.98 38.52 27.17
CA ASP A 686 15.44 38.68 25.78
C ASP A 686 16.18 40.01 25.54
N GLY A 687 16.62 40.69 26.61
CA GLY A 687 17.22 42.02 26.50
C GLY A 687 16.21 43.18 26.50
N VAL A 688 14.90 42.91 26.38
CA VAL A 688 13.81 43.91 26.47
C VAL A 688 12.73 43.53 27.49
N ASN A 689 12.33 42.27 27.51
CA ASN A 689 11.28 41.71 28.33
C ASN A 689 11.85 40.76 29.39
N ASN A 690 11.07 40.55 30.46
CA ASN A 690 11.44 39.64 31.55
C ASN A 690 11.11 38.19 31.18
N GLY A 691 12.02 37.26 31.52
CA GLY A 691 11.76 35.83 31.48
C GLY A 691 11.21 35.29 32.81
N THR A 692 10.74 34.05 32.81
CA THR A 692 10.36 33.36 34.05
C THR A 692 10.87 31.93 34.04
N LEU A 693 11.58 31.54 35.09
CA LEU A 693 11.98 30.17 35.36
C LEU A 693 11.22 29.68 36.60
N ASN A 694 10.27 28.76 36.40
CA ASN A 694 9.53 28.13 37.49
C ASN A 694 10.21 26.83 37.89
N ALA A 695 10.67 26.76 39.13
CA ALA A 695 11.25 25.59 39.77
C ALA A 695 10.51 25.31 41.09
N PRO A 696 9.29 24.72 41.03
CA PRO A 696 8.41 24.62 42.21
C PRO A 696 9.03 23.90 43.41
N ASN A 697 9.91 22.93 43.14
CA ASN A 697 10.64 22.14 44.13
C ASN A 697 12.09 22.59 44.34
N GLY A 698 12.43 23.79 43.85
CA GLY A 698 13.76 24.37 43.96
C GLY A 698 14.67 24.08 42.78
N LEU A 699 15.87 24.65 42.86
CA LEU A 699 16.84 24.70 41.76
C LEU A 699 18.25 24.51 42.34
N VAL A 700 19.13 23.81 41.63
CA VAL A 700 20.56 23.74 41.94
C VAL A 700 21.36 24.34 40.80
N VAL A 701 22.18 25.35 41.12
CA VAL A 701 23.19 25.91 40.24
C VAL A 701 24.56 25.55 40.78
N ASN A 702 25.22 24.61 40.10
CA ASN A 702 26.53 24.10 40.51
C ASN A 702 27.66 25.14 40.32
N PHE A 703 28.81 24.87 40.92
CA PHE A 703 30.02 25.69 40.73
C PHE A 703 30.38 25.82 39.24
N GLY A 704 30.80 27.02 38.84
CA GLY A 704 31.15 27.34 37.45
C GLY A 704 29.97 27.48 36.49
N ARG A 705 28.73 27.36 36.97
CA ARG A 705 27.49 27.59 36.21
C ARG A 705 26.94 28.99 36.47
N ASN A 706 26.12 29.49 35.54
CA ASN A 706 25.67 30.88 35.58
C ASN A 706 24.15 31.01 35.35
N ILE A 707 23.51 31.93 36.07
CA ILE A 707 22.22 32.50 35.69
C ILE A 707 22.43 33.96 35.26
N THR A 708 21.88 34.34 34.10
CA THR A 708 22.05 35.69 33.54
C THR A 708 20.72 36.26 33.03
N GLY A 709 20.66 37.58 32.85
CA GLY A 709 19.55 38.26 32.17
C GLY A 709 18.62 38.99 33.12
N ARG A 710 17.31 38.90 32.93
CA ARG A 710 16.31 39.55 33.79
C ARG A 710 14.98 38.79 33.88
N GLY A 711 14.28 39.01 34.97
CA GLY A 711 12.98 38.39 35.24
C GLY A 711 12.97 37.58 36.53
N GLN A 712 12.15 36.54 36.59
CA GLN A 712 11.84 35.86 37.85
C GLN A 712 12.33 34.41 37.87
N ILE A 713 12.96 34.01 38.97
CA ILE A 713 13.20 32.63 39.37
C ILE A 713 12.19 32.30 40.47
N SER A 714 11.16 31.56 40.10
CA SER A 714 10.03 31.24 40.97
C SER A 714 10.20 29.87 41.61
N SER A 715 10.13 29.79 42.93
CA SER A 715 10.19 28.54 43.70
C SER A 715 9.42 28.67 45.01
N THR A 716 9.18 27.56 45.69
CA THR A 716 8.52 27.59 47.01
C THR A 716 9.44 28.24 48.04
N ASN A 717 8.91 29.16 48.87
CA ASN A 717 9.67 29.77 49.94
C ASN A 717 9.82 28.85 51.17
N ALA A 718 10.49 27.71 50.99
CA ALA A 718 10.74 26.73 52.02
C ALA A 718 12.16 26.14 51.88
N LEU A 719 12.87 25.97 52.99
CA LEU A 719 14.25 25.47 53.03
C LEU A 719 14.41 24.12 52.31
N ALA A 720 13.43 23.22 52.41
CA ALA A 720 13.47 21.89 51.78
C ALA A 720 13.44 21.94 50.24
N GLN A 721 12.98 23.05 49.66
CA GLN A 721 12.86 23.29 48.22
C GLN A 721 13.65 24.53 47.82
N ALA A 722 14.72 24.83 48.56
CA ALA A 722 15.52 26.01 48.34
C ALA A 722 16.16 26.01 46.95
N VAL A 723 16.38 27.21 46.44
CA VAL A 723 17.27 27.48 45.32
C VAL A 723 18.71 27.49 45.86
N ILE A 724 19.47 26.45 45.55
CA ILE A 724 20.88 26.29 45.94
C ILE A 724 21.76 26.92 44.86
N MET A 725 22.36 28.05 45.19
CA MET A 725 23.17 28.87 44.30
C MET A 725 24.64 28.78 44.68
N ASN A 726 25.39 27.89 44.01
CA ASN A 726 26.85 27.79 44.15
C ASN A 726 27.61 28.43 42.98
N GLY A 727 26.89 28.73 41.89
CA GLY A 727 27.42 29.42 40.71
C GLY A 727 27.33 30.95 40.83
N ALA A 728 27.34 31.64 39.68
CA ALA A 728 27.20 33.09 39.62
C ALA A 728 25.83 33.50 39.07
N VAL A 729 25.27 34.57 39.63
CA VAL A 729 24.06 35.21 39.14
C VAL A 729 24.39 36.64 38.71
N ASN A 730 24.03 36.99 37.49
CA ASN A 730 24.26 38.32 36.97
C ASN A 730 23.02 38.85 36.23
N GLY A 731 22.24 39.68 36.91
CA GLY A 731 21.16 40.43 36.29
C GLY A 731 21.67 41.52 35.35
N ASP A 732 20.84 41.94 34.38
CA ASP A 732 21.18 42.98 33.41
C ASP A 732 21.56 44.31 34.10
N SER A 733 20.78 44.73 35.09
CA SER A 733 21.06 45.88 35.97
C SER A 733 20.17 45.85 37.22
N ILE A 734 20.42 46.67 38.23
CA ILE A 734 19.53 46.74 39.41
C ILE A 734 18.12 47.28 39.10
N ALA A 735 17.91 47.89 37.92
CA ALA A 735 16.57 48.26 37.44
C ALA A 735 15.90 47.12 36.65
N ASN A 736 16.70 46.19 36.14
CA ASN A 736 16.29 45.03 35.34
C ASN A 736 16.93 43.77 35.93
N TYR A 737 16.56 43.44 37.16
CA TYR A 737 17.21 42.41 37.96
C TYR A 737 16.70 41.00 37.67
N LEU A 738 17.38 40.01 38.25
CA LEU A 738 16.85 38.67 38.47
C LEU A 738 16.24 38.58 39.87
N GLU A 739 14.95 38.26 39.93
CA GLU A 739 14.20 38.16 41.18
C GLU A 739 14.13 36.71 41.66
N PHE A 740 14.44 36.47 42.92
CA PHE A 740 14.20 35.20 43.59
C PHE A 740 13.02 35.33 44.55
N THR A 741 11.93 34.61 44.25
CA THR A 741 10.69 34.69 45.03
C THR A 741 10.60 33.64 46.15
N GLY A 742 11.43 32.60 46.10
CA GLY A 742 11.46 31.51 47.07
C GLY A 742 12.65 31.58 48.03
N PHE A 743 12.97 30.45 48.65
CA PHE A 743 14.07 30.35 49.62
C PHE A 743 15.39 30.18 48.86
N VAL A 744 16.38 31.05 49.07
CA VAL A 744 17.68 30.99 48.41
C VAL A 744 18.78 30.74 49.43
N LYS A 745 19.68 29.81 49.09
CA LYS A 745 20.88 29.49 49.87
C LYS A 745 22.06 29.19 48.96
N GLY A 746 23.28 29.17 49.48
CA GLY A 746 24.48 28.74 48.75
C GLY A 746 25.59 29.79 48.71
N VAL A 747 26.78 29.34 48.31
CA VAL A 747 28.04 30.11 48.38
C VAL A 747 28.35 30.91 47.10
N GLY A 748 27.38 30.98 46.19
CA GLY A 748 27.50 31.66 44.91
C GLY A 748 27.62 33.18 45.02
N THR A 749 27.77 33.83 43.87
CA THR A 749 27.79 35.29 43.78
C THR A 749 26.48 35.83 43.23
N PHE A 750 26.05 36.98 43.73
CA PHE A 750 24.81 37.62 43.31
C PHE A 750 25.06 39.05 42.87
N ASN A 751 24.80 39.38 41.61
CA ASN A 751 24.92 40.74 41.11
C ASN A 751 23.65 41.15 40.34
N ASN A 752 23.14 42.34 40.63
CA ASN A 752 21.90 42.88 40.08
C ASN A 752 20.70 41.94 40.31
N VAL A 753 20.48 41.56 41.58
CA VAL A 753 19.38 40.64 41.96
C VAL A 753 18.39 41.31 42.90
N ALA A 754 17.19 40.73 43.00
CA ALA A 754 16.25 41.03 44.06
C ALA A 754 15.80 39.75 44.78
N PHE A 755 15.60 39.83 46.09
CA PHE A 755 15.03 38.77 46.89
C PHE A 755 13.69 39.24 47.42
N SER A 756 12.63 38.51 47.10
CA SER A 756 11.29 38.72 47.65
C SER A 756 10.83 37.58 48.57
N GLY A 757 11.51 36.43 48.50
CA GLY A 757 11.42 35.34 49.48
C GLY A 757 12.50 35.41 50.57
N THR A 758 12.90 34.25 51.07
CA THR A 758 13.94 34.14 52.10
C THR A 758 15.32 34.00 51.47
N PHE A 759 16.31 34.72 51.99
CA PHE A 759 17.72 34.56 51.62
C PHE A 759 18.53 34.13 52.86
N SER A 760 19.19 32.98 52.80
CA SER A 760 20.12 32.48 53.83
C SER A 760 21.51 32.38 53.19
N PRO A 761 22.42 33.34 53.45
CA PRO A 761 23.73 33.37 52.80
C PRO A 761 24.56 32.11 53.04
N GLY A 762 25.07 31.48 51.97
CA GLY A 762 26.11 30.46 52.06
C GLY A 762 25.64 29.11 52.55
N LEU A 763 26.48 28.40 53.30
CA LEU A 763 26.13 27.16 54.02
C LEU A 763 26.07 27.36 55.54
N SER A 764 26.10 28.62 55.99
CA SER A 764 26.02 29.09 57.37
C SER A 764 26.94 28.41 58.41
N PRO A 765 27.86 29.13 59.06
CA PRO A 765 28.31 30.49 58.74
C PRO A 765 29.03 30.59 57.39
N ALA A 766 28.87 31.72 56.69
CA ALA A 766 29.55 31.99 55.44
C ALA A 766 29.74 33.48 55.16
N LEU A 767 30.80 33.81 54.40
CA LEU A 767 30.93 35.09 53.71
C LEU A 767 30.43 34.96 52.27
N VAL A 768 29.34 35.64 51.94
CA VAL A 768 28.78 35.66 50.58
C VAL A 768 29.06 37.00 49.91
N LYS A 769 29.43 36.96 48.63
CA LYS A 769 29.66 38.18 47.84
C LYS A 769 28.41 38.59 47.08
N VAL A 770 28.03 39.84 47.28
CA VAL A 770 26.91 40.49 46.60
C VAL A 770 27.42 41.74 45.89
N GLY A 771 27.07 41.89 44.62
CA GLY A 771 27.24 43.13 43.87
C GLY A 771 26.15 44.12 44.26
N SER A 772 25.24 44.42 43.33
CA SER A 772 24.01 45.15 43.68
C SER A 772 22.87 44.18 43.98
N ALA A 773 22.18 44.36 45.10
CA ALA A 773 21.00 43.56 45.44
C ALA A 773 19.91 44.36 46.15
N LEU A 774 18.67 43.93 45.99
CA LEU A 774 17.49 44.46 46.66
C LEU A 774 16.87 43.38 47.57
N LEU A 775 16.71 43.67 48.85
CA LEU A 775 15.84 42.93 49.76
C LEU A 775 14.47 43.61 49.73
N ALA A 776 13.46 42.93 49.20
CA ALA A 776 12.10 43.49 49.11
C ALA A 776 11.43 43.55 50.49
N ASP A 777 10.33 44.31 50.60
CA ASP A 777 9.57 44.45 51.86
C ASP A 777 9.01 43.12 52.39
N SER A 778 8.80 42.14 51.52
CA SER A 778 8.33 40.78 51.89
C SER A 778 9.47 39.82 52.25
N SER A 779 10.72 40.21 52.02
CA SER A 779 11.86 39.31 52.15
C SER A 779 12.23 39.02 53.61
N VAL A 780 12.87 37.88 53.82
CA VAL A 780 13.51 37.52 55.10
C VAL A 780 14.98 37.24 54.81
N LEU A 781 15.88 37.96 55.44
CA LEU A 781 17.29 37.63 55.45
C LEU A 781 17.60 36.81 56.71
N GLU A 782 18.00 35.56 56.56
CA GLU A 782 18.41 34.69 57.67
C GLU A 782 19.92 34.70 57.82
N MET A 783 20.41 35.01 59.01
CA MET A 783 21.85 34.99 59.34
C MET A 783 22.10 34.25 60.65
N GLU A 784 23.16 33.46 60.68
CA GLU A 784 23.61 32.68 61.82
C GLU A 784 24.79 33.37 62.54
N ILE A 785 24.84 33.32 63.88
CA ILE A 785 25.95 33.82 64.70
C ILE A 785 26.40 32.76 65.71
N GLY A 786 27.65 32.32 65.62
CA GLY A 786 28.29 31.35 66.54
C GLY A 786 29.61 31.83 67.18
N GLY A 787 30.03 33.07 66.91
CA GLY A 787 31.30 33.63 67.41
C GLY A 787 31.61 34.98 66.79
N ALA A 788 32.87 35.44 66.87
CA ALA A 788 33.29 36.78 66.46
C ALA A 788 34.05 36.84 65.12
N ASN A 789 34.37 35.70 64.51
CA ASN A 789 35.12 35.67 63.24
C ASN A 789 34.20 35.89 62.03
N HIS A 790 34.40 37.02 61.32
CA HIS A 790 33.66 37.41 60.13
C HIS A 790 33.63 36.33 59.05
N GLY A 791 32.42 35.90 58.66
CA GLY A 791 32.20 34.90 57.61
C GLY A 791 32.62 33.47 57.92
N GLY A 792 33.29 33.23 59.07
CA GLY A 792 33.75 31.92 59.50
C GLY A 792 33.04 31.38 60.74
N GLN A 793 32.54 32.28 61.60
CA GLN A 793 31.74 31.94 62.78
C GLN A 793 30.37 32.61 62.78
N TYR A 794 30.13 33.59 61.91
CA TYR A 794 28.82 34.17 61.68
C TYR A 794 28.65 34.51 60.20
N ASP A 795 27.41 34.55 59.73
CA ASP A 795 27.09 34.93 58.36
C ASP A 795 27.35 36.39 58.11
N ALA A 796 27.92 36.68 56.94
CA ALA A 796 28.11 38.04 56.51
C ALA A 796 28.07 38.18 54.99
N ILE A 797 27.77 39.39 54.56
CA ILE A 797 27.68 39.75 53.15
C ILE A 797 28.68 40.85 52.83
N ASP A 798 29.58 40.56 51.89
CA ASP A 798 30.49 41.53 51.28
C ASP A 798 29.80 42.17 50.08
N VAL A 799 29.57 43.48 50.14
CA VAL A 799 28.76 44.26 49.19
C VAL A 799 29.68 45.11 48.31
N ALA A 800 29.94 44.62 47.11
CA ALA A 800 30.74 45.33 46.10
C ALA A 800 29.96 46.46 45.40
N GLY A 801 28.63 46.38 45.35
CA GLY A 801 27.72 47.35 44.73
C GLY A 801 26.93 48.12 45.77
N THR A 802 25.60 48.04 45.72
CA THR A 802 24.72 48.55 46.77
C THR A 802 23.72 47.48 47.21
N LEU A 803 23.61 47.26 48.51
CA LEU A 803 22.60 46.41 49.12
C LEU A 803 21.47 47.29 49.66
N SER A 804 20.31 47.23 49.01
CA SER A 804 19.09 47.91 49.48
C SER A 804 18.38 47.01 50.48
N LEU A 805 18.35 47.44 51.74
CA LEU A 805 17.73 46.74 52.86
C LEU A 805 16.22 47.02 52.90
N GLY A 806 15.47 45.96 53.13
CA GLY A 806 14.02 45.93 53.28
C GLY A 806 13.62 44.63 53.98
N GLY A 807 12.34 44.43 54.25
CA GLY A 807 11.85 43.19 54.86
C GLY A 807 12.34 42.96 56.29
N THR A 808 12.50 41.69 56.68
CA THR A 808 12.88 41.30 58.05
C THR A 808 14.29 40.72 58.10
N LEU A 809 15.10 41.20 59.04
CA LEU A 809 16.34 40.51 59.42
C LEU A 809 16.03 39.48 60.51
N LYS A 810 16.35 38.22 60.25
CA LYS A 810 16.26 37.13 61.22
C LYS A 810 17.65 36.64 61.59
N VAL A 811 17.94 36.57 62.89
CA VAL A 811 19.22 36.08 63.41
C VAL A 811 18.99 34.80 64.22
N SER A 812 19.86 33.81 64.03
CA SER A 812 19.89 32.59 64.83
C SER A 812 21.26 32.42 65.51
N LEU A 813 21.29 31.88 66.73
CA LEU A 813 22.54 31.60 67.45
C LEU A 813 22.92 30.14 67.24
N LEU A 814 24.18 29.88 66.86
CA LEU A 814 24.69 28.53 66.63
C LEU A 814 25.35 27.95 67.88
N ASP A 815 25.31 26.62 68.00
CA ASP A 815 26.07 25.84 68.99
C ASP A 815 25.95 26.31 70.45
N GLY A 816 24.83 26.94 70.81
CA GLY A 816 24.60 27.49 72.14
C GLY A 816 25.42 28.76 72.45
N PHE A 817 25.95 29.43 71.41
CA PHE A 817 26.65 30.70 71.55
C PHE A 817 25.79 31.70 72.32
N ALA A 818 26.41 32.34 73.31
CA ALA A 818 25.75 33.29 74.21
C ALA A 818 26.42 34.67 74.04
N PRO A 819 25.82 35.57 73.26
CA PRO A 819 26.32 36.94 73.08
C PRO A 819 26.57 37.67 74.41
N GLN A 820 27.66 38.42 74.47
CA GLN A 820 28.06 39.23 75.62
C GLN A 820 27.98 40.73 75.31
N ALA A 821 27.86 41.57 76.34
CA ALA A 821 27.93 43.03 76.16
C ALA A 821 29.28 43.44 75.55
N GLY A 822 29.22 44.20 74.45
CA GLY A 822 30.37 44.63 73.67
C GLY A 822 30.70 43.74 72.48
N ASP A 823 30.00 42.62 72.28
CA ASP A 823 30.14 41.84 71.05
C ASP A 823 29.54 42.62 69.86
N GLU A 824 30.26 42.62 68.73
CA GLU A 824 29.87 43.32 67.51
C GLU A 824 30.09 42.42 66.29
N TRP A 825 29.13 42.43 65.36
CA TRP A 825 29.18 41.69 64.11
C TRP A 825 28.97 42.64 62.93
N GLN A 826 29.99 42.72 62.08
CA GLN A 826 29.89 43.35 60.76
C GLN A 826 29.10 42.39 59.85
N LEU A 827 27.78 42.54 59.79
CA LEU A 827 26.91 41.66 59.00
C LEU A 827 26.91 42.03 57.52
N PHE A 828 27.10 43.32 57.21
CA PHE A 828 27.16 43.84 55.83
C PHE A 828 28.37 44.76 55.65
N ASP A 829 29.31 44.42 54.78
CA ASP A 829 30.48 45.27 54.50
C ASP A 829 30.35 45.91 53.11
N GLY A 830 30.03 47.21 53.05
CA GLY A 830 29.94 47.96 51.80
C GLY A 830 28.85 49.05 51.78
N SER A 831 28.38 49.42 50.58
CA SER A 831 27.37 50.49 50.42
C SER A 831 25.96 49.98 50.68
N LEU A 832 25.27 50.60 51.63
CA LEU A 832 23.91 50.24 52.07
C LEU A 832 22.90 51.33 51.72
N ALA A 833 21.66 50.93 51.46
CA ALA A 833 20.53 51.84 51.29
C ALA A 833 19.29 51.27 51.98
N GLY A 834 18.35 52.13 52.40
CA GLY A 834 17.12 51.68 53.07
C GLY A 834 17.36 51.17 54.49
N GLY A 835 16.48 50.27 54.95
CA GLY A 835 16.53 49.68 56.29
C GLY A 835 15.52 48.54 56.42
N PHE A 836 15.74 47.64 57.38
CA PHE A 836 14.79 46.56 57.66
C PHE A 836 13.49 47.12 58.26
N ALA A 837 12.37 46.56 57.82
CA ALA A 837 11.03 46.85 58.35
C ALA A 837 10.75 46.08 59.66
N GLY A 838 11.46 44.99 59.91
CA GLY A 838 11.32 44.16 61.11
C GLY A 838 12.60 43.42 61.48
N PHE A 839 12.64 42.97 62.73
CA PHE A 839 13.74 42.20 63.30
C PHE A 839 13.18 40.98 64.04
N ASP A 840 13.68 39.78 63.71
CA ASP A 840 13.46 38.52 64.42
C ASP A 840 14.80 38.11 65.04
N LEU A 841 15.08 38.64 66.23
CA LEU A 841 16.37 38.46 66.91
C LEU A 841 16.22 37.50 68.09
N PRO A 842 17.24 36.66 68.35
CA PRO A 842 17.19 35.69 69.43
C PRO A 842 17.25 36.40 70.78
N ALA A 843 16.55 35.86 71.77
CA ALA A 843 16.56 36.40 73.12
C ALA A 843 17.98 36.35 73.71
N LEU A 844 18.40 37.45 74.35
CA LEU A 844 19.69 37.56 75.02
C LEU A 844 19.57 37.23 76.51
N ALA A 845 20.72 37.02 77.18
CA ALA A 845 20.77 36.89 78.62
C ALA A 845 20.21 38.14 79.32
N ALA A 846 19.65 37.97 80.52
CA ALA A 846 19.04 39.06 81.27
C ALA A 846 20.02 40.23 81.47
N GLY A 847 19.57 41.45 81.17
CA GLY A 847 20.41 42.65 81.25
C GLY A 847 21.21 42.97 79.98
N LEU A 848 20.93 42.30 78.86
CA LEU A 848 21.51 42.60 77.54
C LEU A 848 20.41 42.96 76.53
N SER A 849 20.75 43.81 75.56
CA SER A 849 19.87 44.16 74.43
C SER A 849 20.65 44.20 73.12
N TRP A 850 19.97 43.90 72.01
CA TRP A 850 20.52 44.10 70.67
C TRP A 850 20.54 45.59 70.32
N ASP A 851 21.66 46.08 69.81
CA ASP A 851 21.80 47.39 69.17
C ASP A 851 21.96 47.20 67.66
N VAL A 852 20.93 47.60 66.91
CA VAL A 852 20.90 47.54 65.44
C VAL A 852 20.90 48.94 64.80
N SER A 853 21.18 49.99 65.57
CA SER A 853 21.15 51.39 65.09
C SER A 853 22.18 51.67 64.00
N ALA A 854 23.31 50.94 64.01
CA ALA A 854 24.38 51.03 63.02
C ALA A 854 24.20 50.08 61.83
N LEU A 855 23.13 49.26 61.81
CA LEU A 855 22.97 48.22 60.81
C LEU A 855 22.69 48.80 59.42
N ALA A 856 21.88 49.85 59.32
CA ALA A 856 21.51 50.47 58.03
C ALA A 856 22.60 51.41 57.47
N THR A 857 23.53 51.88 58.31
CA THR A 857 24.54 52.88 57.94
C THR A 857 25.92 52.27 57.75
N SER A 858 26.32 51.37 58.66
CA SER A 858 27.63 50.73 58.64
C SER A 858 27.55 49.21 58.73
N GLY A 859 26.36 48.60 58.64
CA GLY A 859 26.21 47.15 58.59
C GLY A 859 26.50 46.38 59.88
N ILE A 860 26.55 47.06 61.03
CA ILE A 860 26.92 46.45 62.31
C ILE A 860 25.69 46.19 63.17
N ALA A 861 25.58 44.95 63.69
CA ALA A 861 24.75 44.62 64.84
C ALA A 861 25.65 44.40 66.06
N ALA A 862 25.21 44.82 67.24
CA ALA A 862 25.96 44.68 68.48
C ALA A 862 25.08 44.20 69.63
N VAL A 863 25.69 43.70 70.69
CA VAL A 863 25.04 43.51 71.99
C VAL A 863 25.54 44.55 72.97
N VAL A 864 24.61 45.30 73.55
CA VAL A 864 24.89 46.32 74.57
C VAL A 864 24.30 45.89 75.91
N ALA A 865 24.76 46.53 77.00
CA ALA A 865 24.11 46.39 78.28
C ALA A 865 22.67 46.94 78.17
N GLY A 866 21.69 46.11 78.48
CA GLY A 866 20.28 46.49 78.47
C GLY A 866 19.99 47.53 79.54
N LEU A 867 19.23 48.55 79.18
CA LEU A 867 18.84 49.61 80.10
C LEU A 867 17.67 49.14 80.98
N ALA A 868 17.92 48.92 82.26
CA ALA A 868 16.89 48.40 83.17
C ALA A 868 15.67 49.34 83.23
N GLY A 869 14.49 48.86 82.84
CA GLY A 869 13.27 49.68 82.77
C GLY A 869 12.88 50.14 81.36
N ASP A 870 13.74 49.96 80.37
CA ASP A 870 13.42 50.10 78.94
C ASP A 870 12.64 48.84 78.50
N PHE A 871 11.32 48.90 78.56
CA PHE A 871 10.42 47.77 78.34
C PHE A 871 9.93 47.67 76.90
N ASN A 872 9.98 48.77 76.14
CA ASN A 872 9.71 48.73 74.71
C ASN A 872 11.00 48.58 73.88
N LEU A 873 12.17 48.55 74.54
CA LEU A 873 13.50 48.37 73.95
C LEU A 873 13.83 49.44 72.90
N ASP A 874 13.32 50.66 73.09
CA ASP A 874 13.56 51.80 72.19
C ASP A 874 14.87 52.55 72.49
N GLY A 875 15.63 52.08 73.49
CA GLY A 875 16.90 52.65 73.92
C GLY A 875 16.75 53.77 74.94
N ALA A 876 15.54 54.07 75.43
CA ALA A 876 15.28 55.11 76.41
C ALA A 876 14.20 54.70 77.42
N VAL A 877 14.49 54.73 78.72
CA VAL A 877 13.45 54.49 79.75
C VAL A 877 12.54 55.72 79.86
N ASN A 878 11.38 55.68 79.23
CA ASN A 878 10.48 56.82 79.08
C ASN A 878 8.99 56.43 79.29
N GLY A 879 8.07 57.35 78.98
CA GLY A 879 6.63 57.12 79.19
C GLY A 879 6.06 55.99 78.33
N GLY A 880 6.69 55.68 77.20
CA GLY A 880 6.39 54.54 76.33
C GLY A 880 6.59 53.20 77.02
N ASP A 881 7.67 53.06 77.79
CA ASP A 881 8.00 51.85 78.55
C ASP A 881 7.02 51.57 79.67
N PHE A 882 6.56 52.63 80.34
CA PHE A 882 5.51 52.49 81.34
C PHE A 882 4.24 51.91 80.74
N LEU A 883 3.89 52.37 79.54
CA LEU A 883 2.73 51.89 78.80
C LEU A 883 2.90 50.45 78.33
N ALA A 884 4.11 50.08 77.89
CA ALA A 884 4.47 48.71 77.52
C ALA A 884 4.39 47.76 78.72
N TRP A 885 4.95 48.16 79.86
CA TRP A 885 4.86 47.43 81.14
C TRP A 885 3.41 47.25 81.62
N GLN A 886 2.61 48.31 81.56
CA GLN A 886 1.21 48.29 82.01
C GLN A 886 0.33 47.37 81.14
N ARG A 887 0.63 47.26 79.84
CA ARG A 887 -0.10 46.39 78.90
C ARG A 887 0.42 44.95 78.89
N GLY A 888 1.70 44.75 79.18
CA GLY A 888 2.38 43.44 79.15
C GLY A 888 2.31 42.64 80.45
N GLY A 889 1.72 43.18 81.52
CA GLY A 889 1.58 42.47 82.80
C GLY A 889 2.88 42.38 83.61
N GLY A 890 3.72 43.42 83.56
CA GLY A 890 5.00 43.45 84.28
C GLY A 890 4.84 43.45 85.82
N SER A 891 5.90 43.04 86.51
CA SER A 891 5.90 42.88 87.97
C SER A 891 6.08 44.22 88.72
N GLY A 892 5.78 44.23 90.03
CA GLY A 892 6.07 45.39 90.88
C GLY A 892 7.55 45.75 90.98
N GLY A 893 8.46 44.80 90.74
CA GLY A 893 9.91 45.03 90.67
C GLY A 893 10.34 45.74 89.38
N ASP A 894 9.67 45.45 88.27
CA ASP A 894 9.91 46.11 86.98
C ASP A 894 9.57 47.61 87.06
N LEU A 895 8.49 47.97 87.76
CA LEU A 895 8.13 49.37 87.99
C LEU A 895 9.16 50.14 88.84
N VAL A 896 9.98 49.44 89.65
CA VAL A 896 11.09 50.05 90.39
C VAL A 896 12.26 50.32 89.45
N ASN A 897 12.57 49.39 88.55
CA ASN A 897 13.61 49.56 87.54
C ASN A 897 13.27 50.71 86.56
N TRP A 898 12.03 50.79 86.09
CA TRP A 898 11.58 51.91 85.26
C TRP A 898 11.68 53.24 85.99
N ARG A 899 11.22 53.33 87.24
CA ARG A 899 11.32 54.57 88.03
C ARG A 899 12.77 55.00 88.30
N ALA A 900 13.65 54.03 88.57
CA ALA A 900 15.05 54.31 88.88
C ALA A 900 15.84 54.80 87.67
N ASN A 901 15.43 54.39 86.47
CA ASN A 901 16.13 54.69 85.23
C ASN A 901 15.34 55.64 84.31
N PHE A 902 14.18 56.15 84.73
CA PHE A 902 13.35 57.04 83.94
C PHE A 902 14.11 58.29 83.50
N GLY A 903 14.13 58.54 82.19
CA GLY A 903 14.89 59.61 81.55
C GLY A 903 16.34 59.22 81.18
N LEU A 904 16.80 58.02 81.52
CA LEU A 904 18.05 57.49 81.00
C LEU A 904 17.85 57.01 79.56
N THR A 905 18.88 57.22 78.74
CA THR A 905 19.05 56.62 77.42
C THR A 905 20.24 55.69 77.47
N ALA A 906 20.19 54.56 76.76
CA ALA A 906 21.30 53.63 76.69
C ALA A 906 22.57 54.36 76.22
N ALA A 907 23.73 54.00 76.78
CA ALA A 907 25.00 54.62 76.38
C ALA A 907 25.30 54.23 74.92
N GLY A 908 25.29 55.20 74.01
CA GLY A 908 25.61 54.98 72.60
C GLY A 908 27.08 54.60 72.39
N ARG A 909 27.35 53.90 71.28
CA ARG A 909 28.70 53.48 70.87
C ARG A 909 29.64 54.71 70.79
N GLY A 910 30.83 54.60 71.39
CA GLY A 910 31.92 55.53 71.13
C GLY A 910 32.43 55.32 69.71
N ALA A 911 32.56 56.38 68.91
CA ALA A 911 33.01 56.29 67.53
C ALA A 911 34.37 55.57 67.44
N ALA A 912 34.41 54.42 66.78
CA ALA A 912 35.67 53.79 66.40
C ALA A 912 36.38 54.70 65.38
N ALA A 913 37.66 55.02 65.64
CA ALA A 913 38.47 55.77 64.70
C ALA A 913 38.60 55.00 63.38
N VAL A 914 38.18 55.62 62.28
CA VAL A 914 38.44 55.14 60.93
C VAL A 914 39.95 54.94 60.76
N PRO A 915 40.46 53.75 60.42
CA PRO A 915 41.87 53.59 60.10
C PRO A 915 42.19 54.40 58.85
N GLU A 916 42.95 55.48 59.00
CA GLU A 916 43.60 56.14 57.87
C GLU A 916 44.51 55.12 57.16
N PRO A 917 44.59 55.09 55.82
CA PRO A 917 45.54 54.23 55.14
C PRO A 917 46.96 54.58 55.62
N ALA A 918 47.67 53.56 56.12
CA ALA A 918 49.03 53.70 56.61
C ALA A 918 49.86 54.49 55.59
N SER A 919 50.47 55.59 56.03
CA SER A 919 51.20 56.58 55.24
C SER A 919 52.38 56.01 54.40
N TRP A 920 52.64 54.71 54.50
CA TRP A 920 53.65 53.96 53.74
C TRP A 920 53.27 53.75 52.27
N VAL A 921 51.97 53.66 51.93
CA VAL A 921 51.54 53.43 50.53
C VAL A 921 51.71 54.70 49.66
N ILE A 922 51.58 55.89 50.25
CA ILE A 922 51.84 57.16 49.55
C ILE A 922 53.35 57.40 49.36
N LEU A 923 54.20 56.89 50.27
CA LEU A 923 55.66 56.98 50.12
C LEU A 923 56.20 56.04 49.01
N ALA A 924 55.59 54.86 48.84
CA ALA A 924 55.97 53.89 47.82
C ALA A 924 55.59 54.33 46.39
N ILE A 925 54.45 55.02 46.23
CA ILE A 925 54.02 55.59 44.94
C ILE A 925 54.85 56.84 44.58
N GLY A 926 55.30 57.62 45.58
CA GLY A 926 56.21 58.75 45.39
C GLY A 926 57.62 58.35 44.91
N ALA A 927 58.15 57.21 45.36
CA ALA A 927 59.47 56.72 44.96
C ALA A 927 59.49 56.14 43.53
N ALA A 928 58.38 55.54 43.07
CA ALA A 928 58.27 55.00 41.71
C ALA A 928 58.12 56.10 40.64
N TYR A 929 57.54 57.26 40.97
CA TYR A 929 57.40 58.39 40.05
C TYR A 929 58.71 59.16 39.81
N GLY A 930 59.69 59.04 40.71
CA GLY A 930 61.00 59.69 40.60
C GLY A 930 62.02 58.98 39.70
N LEU A 931 61.83 57.68 39.41
CA LEU A 931 62.79 56.86 38.64
C LEU A 931 62.51 56.80 37.12
N CYS A 932 61.39 57.34 36.63
CA CYS A 932 61.02 57.30 35.20
C CYS A 932 61.20 58.63 34.43
N ARG A 933 61.90 59.64 34.98
CA ARG A 933 62.27 60.88 34.26
C ARG A 933 63.79 61.01 34.00
N ARG A 934 64.33 60.13 33.17
CA ARG A 934 65.58 60.25 32.38
C ARG A 934 65.58 59.03 31.44
N GLU A 935 65.60 59.09 30.12
CA GLU A 935 66.02 60.08 29.15
C GLU A 935 65.19 59.91 27.86
N SER A 936 64.79 61.05 27.32
CA SER A 936 64.28 61.21 25.96
C SER A 936 65.45 61.37 24.99
N ARG A 937 65.50 60.61 23.89
CA ARG A 937 65.30 61.10 22.49
C ARG A 937 65.76 60.09 21.41
N PRO A 938 65.23 60.21 20.16
CA PRO A 938 65.08 59.09 19.23
C PRO A 938 65.83 59.24 17.89
N ARG A 939 65.66 58.20 17.03
CA ARG A 939 65.99 58.05 15.58
C ARG A 939 67.46 57.65 15.31
N SER A 940 67.76 56.71 14.42
CA SER A 940 67.22 56.49 13.07
C SER A 940 67.41 55.06 12.53
N SER A 941 66.56 54.74 11.55
CA SER A 941 66.55 53.63 10.57
C SER A 941 67.90 53.07 10.09
N HIS A 942 67.95 51.75 9.85
CA HIS A 942 68.18 51.18 8.51
C HIS A 942 67.89 49.67 8.45
N ALA A 943 67.37 49.26 7.29
CA ALA A 943 67.13 47.89 6.86
C ALA A 943 68.45 47.18 6.51
N TRP A 944 68.51 45.84 6.61
CA TRP A 944 68.76 44.95 5.46
C TRP A 944 68.69 43.45 5.82
N SER A 945 68.33 42.70 4.78
CA SER A 945 68.25 41.25 4.50
C SER A 945 69.11 40.24 5.27
N GLY A 946 68.61 38.99 5.29
CA GLY A 946 69.41 37.87 4.76
C GLY A 946 69.21 36.51 5.40
N ALA A 947 68.72 35.58 4.57
CA ALA A 947 68.67 34.11 4.68
C ALA A 947 67.63 33.49 5.63
#